data_AF-A0A151F7Z1-F1
#
_entry.id   AF-A0A151F7Z1-F1
#
_cell.length_a   1.000
_cell.length_b   1.000
_cell.length_c   1.000
_cell.angle_alpha   90.00
_cell.angle_beta   90.00
_cell.angle_gamma   90.00
#
_symmetry.space_group_name_H-M   'P 1'
#
loop_
_entity.id
_entity.type
_entity.pdbx_description
1 polymer ?
#
loop_
_entity_poly.entity_id
_entity_poly.type
_entity_poly.pdbx_seq_one_letter_code
_entity_poly.pdbx_strand_id
1 'polypeptide(L)'
;MKRKALAFILVFFITAVNVPPSASQSNWTVMVFMDGDNDLESAALDDLNEMEYAGSTVNVNIVVQIDRISGYDSSNGNWTTTRRYYVTQDPGGYNSTVVSTLISDLPADNYLLVLWDHGDGWKTRSYTATQKGVITRIQKREPLTGVCYDDTDNDYLTTTDLGTALDTITNGGVTPVDVVGFDACLMAMLEIDYEISPYALYCVGSEETEPFDGWDYRTTMNWLTTNPGSTPDQVSARIVTDYMNFYGSGGYETQSAVDLSQIAALAAAVNTLAVDLTSNMAAYKTNIQNVRDQVEDSPWEPDFVDLYHFAQLIQTEISDPTIQTDAVNVMNAVSAAVITEGHGASHPNFHGISIYFPYGGNDYLSRYETDTQFALDTGWDEFLTAYYYAGPPPVYAVAVIDDDRGGSFTHVEGYYTDALDALGVSYDYYNTSTNGTPNLAYLQAHSVVIWFTGEDFTQTLTPTDENNLILYLNGGGTLFFCSQDYVWDLKLDGRYPSTFLRNYLHTTSEVEDTGVNTVSGVAGNQVGNGLGPYQMCWNSPSTCTFTDYADWVTKDSSSEYAFYNESNQYVAITYAGGYKVVFFAFMFEAIRSAPDRQEVMERILDFFGSAGPTFGSLADLFSTNSFFVAGDQAYCTDVLGSAKIAFGLGQEN
;
A
#
# COMPACT_ATOMS: atom_id res chain seq x y z
N MET A 1 -10.17 -16.96 0.64
CA MET A 1 -11.19 -17.34 1.64
C MET A 1 -12.10 -16.15 1.83
N LYS A 2 -13.41 -16.33 2.02
CA LYS A 2 -14.35 -15.19 2.13
C LYS A 2 -14.25 -14.61 3.54
N ARG A 3 -13.84 -13.33 3.64
CA ARG A 3 -13.69 -12.55 4.88
C ARG A 3 -15.04 -12.46 5.60
N LYS A 4 -15.17 -13.11 6.76
CA LYS A 4 -16.41 -13.14 7.55
C LYS A 4 -16.52 -11.89 8.41
N ALA A 5 -15.41 -11.39 8.97
CA ALA A 5 -15.37 -10.17 9.75
C ALA A 5 -15.94 -8.96 8.96
N LEU A 6 -15.50 -8.79 7.70
CA LEU A 6 -16.03 -7.78 6.78
C LEU A 6 -17.55 -7.93 6.55
N ALA A 7 -18.02 -9.18 6.36
CA ALA A 7 -19.44 -9.45 6.17
C ALA A 7 -20.27 -9.15 7.44
N PHE A 8 -19.71 -9.36 8.63
CA PHE A 8 -20.37 -9.07 9.90
C PHE A 8 -20.52 -7.58 10.17
N ILE A 9 -19.53 -6.75 9.83
CA ILE A 9 -19.65 -5.29 9.87
C ILE A 9 -20.68 -4.79 8.85
N LEU A 10 -20.61 -5.28 7.62
CA LEU A 10 -21.56 -4.90 6.57
C LEU A 10 -23.01 -5.26 6.97
N VAL A 11 -23.22 -6.43 7.61
CA VAL A 11 -24.53 -6.83 8.15
C VAL A 11 -24.91 -6.03 9.40
N PHE A 12 -23.95 -5.53 10.18
CA PHE A 12 -24.23 -4.63 11.30
C PHE A 12 -24.81 -3.29 10.83
N PHE A 13 -24.26 -2.73 9.75
CA PHE A 13 -24.69 -1.44 9.20
C PHE A 13 -25.89 -1.51 8.25
N ILE A 14 -25.90 -2.45 7.28
CA ILE A 14 -26.97 -2.50 6.24
C ILE A 14 -28.35 -2.70 6.85
N THR A 15 -28.44 -3.38 8.00
CA THR A 15 -29.73 -3.63 8.66
C THR A 15 -30.14 -2.46 9.57
N ALA A 16 -29.20 -1.75 10.20
CA ALA A 16 -29.49 -0.55 11.01
C ALA A 16 -30.15 0.60 10.21
N VAL A 17 -29.91 0.66 8.90
CA VAL A 17 -30.35 1.77 8.01
C VAL A 17 -31.74 1.56 7.37
N ASN A 18 -32.38 0.38 7.51
CA ASN A 18 -33.61 0.04 6.76
C ASN A 18 -34.88 -0.21 7.62
N VAL A 19 -35.37 0.80 8.36
CA VAL A 19 -36.68 0.74 9.06
C VAL A 19 -37.54 2.00 8.80
N PRO A 20 -38.86 1.87 8.56
CA PRO A 20 -39.76 3.00 8.29
C PRO A 20 -39.92 3.98 9.49
N PRO A 21 -40.26 5.26 9.21
CA PRO A 21 -40.21 6.35 10.17
C PRO A 21 -41.40 6.29 11.14
N SER A 22 -41.29 5.56 12.25
CA SER A 22 -42.30 5.63 13.32
C SER A 22 -41.82 5.44 14.75
N ALA A 23 -40.53 5.33 15.03
CA ALA A 23 -39.97 5.63 16.35
C ALA A 23 -39.45 7.08 16.32
N SER A 24 -39.62 7.87 17.39
CA SER A 24 -39.01 9.20 17.44
C SER A 24 -37.51 9.08 17.23
N GLN A 25 -36.98 9.76 16.22
CA GLN A 25 -35.56 9.78 15.88
C GLN A 25 -34.74 10.23 17.11
N SER A 26 -33.79 9.39 17.55
CA SER A 26 -32.92 9.67 18.70
C SER A 26 -31.74 10.54 18.28
N ASN A 27 -31.15 11.26 19.23
CA ASN A 27 -29.96 12.09 18.97
C ASN A 27 -28.73 11.23 18.65
N TRP A 28 -28.57 10.09 19.32
CA TRP A 28 -27.42 9.20 19.16
C TRP A 28 -27.86 7.75 18.98
N THR A 29 -27.14 7.02 18.12
CA THR A 29 -27.02 5.56 18.19
C THR A 29 -25.54 5.22 18.34
N VAL A 30 -25.21 4.66 19.49
CA VAL A 30 -23.91 4.07 19.77
C VAL A 30 -23.96 2.60 19.38
N MET A 31 -23.01 2.18 18.56
CA MET A 31 -22.91 0.85 17.99
C MET A 31 -21.54 0.28 18.36
N VAL A 32 -21.51 -0.74 19.23
CA VAL A 32 -20.26 -1.39 19.64
C VAL A 32 -20.22 -2.77 19.00
N PHE A 33 -19.20 -3.01 18.18
CA PHE A 33 -18.90 -4.29 17.59
C PHE A 33 -17.79 -4.94 18.40
N MET A 34 -18.13 -5.98 19.15
CA MET A 34 -17.25 -6.74 20.03
C MET A 34 -16.97 -8.09 19.41
N ASP A 35 -15.79 -8.24 18.82
CA ASP A 35 -15.31 -9.57 18.41
C ASP A 35 -14.65 -10.25 19.62
N GLY A 36 -15.47 -10.87 20.46
CA GLY A 36 -15.01 -11.61 21.63
C GLY A 36 -14.72 -13.08 21.33
N ASP A 37 -14.60 -13.48 20.07
CA ASP A 37 -14.23 -14.84 19.65
C ASP A 37 -12.71 -15.07 19.80
N ASN A 38 -12.17 -14.76 20.99
CA ASN A 38 -10.75 -14.87 21.34
C ASN A 38 -10.57 -14.80 22.88
N ASP A 39 -9.35 -14.54 23.36
CA ASP A 39 -9.00 -14.51 24.78
C ASP A 39 -9.49 -13.27 25.55
N LEU A 40 -10.10 -12.30 24.89
CA LEU A 40 -10.76 -11.14 25.49
C LEU A 40 -12.26 -11.37 25.79
N GLU A 41 -12.81 -12.57 25.55
CA GLU A 41 -14.23 -12.90 25.72
C GLU A 41 -14.86 -12.39 27.04
N SER A 42 -14.13 -12.46 28.15
CA SER A 42 -14.63 -12.01 29.46
C SER A 42 -14.72 -10.48 29.57
N ALA A 43 -13.78 -9.75 28.98
CA ALA A 43 -13.82 -8.29 28.97
C ALA A 43 -15.00 -7.78 28.13
N ALA A 44 -15.27 -8.38 26.97
CA ALA A 44 -16.43 -8.05 26.15
C ALA A 44 -17.77 -8.18 26.92
N LEU A 45 -17.88 -9.18 27.80
CA LEU A 45 -19.06 -9.35 28.66
C LEU A 45 -19.11 -8.31 29.79
N ASP A 46 -17.98 -7.98 30.39
CA ASP A 46 -17.92 -6.96 31.44
C ASP A 46 -18.26 -5.57 30.86
N ASP A 47 -17.78 -5.23 29.66
CA ASP A 47 -18.13 -3.97 28.96
C ASP A 47 -19.59 -3.90 28.53
N LEU A 48 -20.18 -5.03 28.11
CA LEU A 48 -21.62 -5.10 27.90
C LEU A 48 -22.39 -4.81 29.21
N ASN A 49 -21.92 -5.33 30.34
CA ASN A 49 -22.50 -5.01 31.66
C ASN A 49 -22.27 -3.55 32.07
N GLU A 50 -21.14 -2.95 31.70
CA GLU A 50 -20.87 -1.53 31.92
C GLU A 50 -21.89 -0.66 31.16
N MET A 51 -22.17 -0.98 29.91
CA MET A 51 -23.18 -0.29 29.11
C MET A 51 -24.59 -0.49 29.66
N GLU A 52 -24.91 -1.65 30.23
CA GLU A 52 -26.19 -1.91 30.92
C GLU A 52 -26.37 -1.05 32.19
N TYR A 53 -25.30 -0.50 32.76
CA TYR A 53 -25.45 0.45 33.86
C TYR A 53 -26.16 1.74 33.40
N ALA A 54 -25.84 2.22 32.20
CA ALA A 54 -26.45 3.41 31.60
C ALA A 54 -27.79 3.06 30.93
N GLY A 55 -27.77 2.08 30.02
CA GLY A 55 -28.91 1.68 29.21
C GLY A 55 -29.36 2.72 28.17
N SER A 56 -30.07 2.24 27.15
CA SER A 56 -30.64 3.11 26.11
C SER A 56 -31.79 3.96 26.63
N THR A 57 -31.94 5.16 26.06
CA THR A 57 -33.01 6.12 26.34
C THR A 57 -33.76 6.48 25.06
N VAL A 58 -34.79 7.34 25.14
CA VAL A 58 -35.48 7.87 23.95
C VAL A 58 -34.58 8.72 23.05
N ASN A 59 -33.49 9.28 23.60
CA ASN A 59 -32.58 10.17 22.87
C ASN A 59 -31.23 9.52 22.54
N VAL A 60 -30.90 8.36 23.12
CA VAL A 60 -29.63 7.67 22.91
C VAL A 60 -29.90 6.16 22.85
N ASN A 61 -29.70 5.56 21.68
CA ASN A 61 -29.71 4.11 21.52
C ASN A 61 -28.29 3.59 21.77
N ILE A 62 -28.17 2.47 22.48
CA ILE A 62 -26.92 1.73 22.65
C ILE A 62 -27.17 0.32 22.12
N VAL A 63 -26.40 -0.07 21.12
CA VAL A 63 -26.51 -1.35 20.42
C VAL A 63 -25.17 -2.05 20.45
N VAL A 64 -25.16 -3.30 20.90
CA VAL A 64 -23.95 -4.13 20.96
C VAL A 64 -24.15 -5.33 20.07
N GLN A 65 -23.25 -5.54 19.11
CA GLN A 65 -23.10 -6.83 18.43
C GLN A 65 -21.86 -7.51 19.00
N ILE A 66 -22.05 -8.70 19.56
CA ILE A 66 -21.00 -9.44 20.25
C ILE A 66 -20.92 -10.85 19.69
N ASP A 67 -19.72 -11.26 19.28
CA ASP A 67 -19.39 -12.66 19.03
C ASP A 67 -18.58 -13.25 20.19
N ARG A 68 -18.68 -14.57 20.38
CA ARG A 68 -18.06 -15.26 21.50
C ARG A 68 -17.56 -16.64 21.10
N ILE A 69 -16.46 -17.05 21.72
CA ILE A 69 -15.91 -18.40 21.63
C ILE A 69 -16.29 -19.26 22.85
N SER A 70 -16.05 -20.57 22.79
CA SER A 70 -16.05 -21.40 24.00
C SER A 70 -14.65 -21.47 24.61
N GLY A 71 -14.53 -21.25 25.91
CA GLY A 71 -13.33 -21.65 26.66
C GLY A 71 -12.79 -20.60 27.62
N TYR A 72 -13.18 -19.33 27.48
CA TYR A 72 -12.70 -18.25 28.34
C TYR A 72 -13.75 -17.82 29.35
N ASP A 73 -15.02 -17.65 28.96
CA ASP A 73 -16.10 -17.24 29.87
C ASP A 73 -17.37 -18.11 29.81
N SER A 74 -18.02 -18.34 30.97
CA SER A 74 -19.31 -19.05 31.05
C SER A 74 -20.34 -18.41 31.98
N SER A 75 -20.05 -17.21 32.51
CA SER A 75 -20.85 -16.47 33.48
C SER A 75 -22.27 -16.15 32.97
N ASN A 76 -22.38 -15.84 31.67
CA ASN A 76 -23.61 -15.42 31.00
C ASN A 76 -24.18 -16.49 30.03
N GLY A 77 -23.90 -17.75 30.37
CA GLY A 77 -24.08 -18.89 29.48
C GLY A 77 -22.95 -18.98 28.46
N ASN A 78 -22.60 -20.19 28.05
CA ASN A 78 -21.47 -20.47 27.15
C ASN A 78 -21.96 -20.65 25.70
N TRP A 79 -22.53 -19.60 25.13
CA TRP A 79 -22.98 -19.58 23.74
C TRP A 79 -21.86 -19.07 22.83
N THR A 80 -21.81 -19.56 21.60
CA THR A 80 -20.68 -19.34 20.67
C THR A 80 -21.16 -18.82 19.30
N THR A 81 -22.10 -17.90 19.32
CA THR A 81 -22.79 -17.40 18.13
C THR A 81 -22.94 -15.91 18.25
N THR A 82 -22.69 -15.15 17.19
CA THR A 82 -22.93 -13.71 17.17
C THR A 82 -24.35 -13.33 17.62
N ARG A 83 -24.45 -12.34 18.50
CA ARG A 83 -25.73 -11.79 18.99
C ARG A 83 -25.72 -10.28 18.96
N ARG A 84 -26.91 -9.70 18.82
CA ARG A 84 -27.11 -8.24 18.84
C ARG A 84 -28.10 -7.86 19.93
N TYR A 85 -27.70 -6.93 20.78
CA TYR A 85 -28.45 -6.47 21.95
C TYR A 85 -28.81 -4.99 21.81
N TYR A 86 -30.07 -4.67 22.13
CA TYR A 86 -30.45 -3.31 22.50
C TYR A 86 -30.23 -3.20 24.00
N VAL A 87 -29.24 -2.40 24.37
CA VAL A 87 -28.80 -2.33 25.75
C VAL A 87 -29.85 -1.60 26.58
N THR A 88 -30.40 -2.29 27.57
CA THR A 88 -31.36 -1.72 28.52
C THR A 88 -30.74 -1.60 29.89
N GLN A 89 -31.15 -0.59 30.65
CA GLN A 89 -30.60 -0.40 31.99
C GLN A 89 -30.90 -1.62 32.87
N ASP A 90 -29.87 -2.23 33.46
CA ASP A 90 -30.05 -3.31 34.42
C ASP A 90 -30.59 -2.76 35.76
N PRO A 91 -31.81 -3.15 36.20
CA PRO A 91 -32.33 -2.76 37.51
C PRO A 91 -31.47 -3.21 38.70
N GLY A 92 -30.63 -4.22 38.50
CA GLY A 92 -29.65 -4.71 39.48
C GLY A 92 -28.35 -3.90 39.54
N GLY A 93 -28.13 -2.97 38.61
CA GLY A 93 -26.86 -2.25 38.44
C GLY A 93 -25.74 -3.16 37.94
N TYR A 94 -24.49 -2.69 37.98
CA TYR A 94 -23.32 -3.46 37.52
C TYR A 94 -23.12 -4.72 38.38
N ASN A 95 -23.48 -5.90 37.83
CA ASN A 95 -23.51 -7.17 38.57
C ASN A 95 -23.07 -8.40 37.76
N SER A 96 -22.45 -8.19 36.59
CA SER A 96 -21.92 -9.22 35.69
C SER A 96 -22.99 -10.14 35.05
N THR A 97 -24.25 -9.73 35.00
CA THR A 97 -25.34 -10.46 34.33
C THR A 97 -25.93 -9.64 33.18
N VAL A 98 -25.84 -10.13 31.95
CA VAL A 98 -26.45 -9.50 30.77
C VAL A 98 -27.96 -9.74 30.76
N VAL A 99 -28.75 -8.66 30.84
CA VAL A 99 -30.22 -8.69 30.89
C VAL A 99 -30.90 -8.07 29.66
N SER A 100 -30.12 -7.47 28.77
CA SER A 100 -30.57 -6.74 27.59
C SER A 100 -31.28 -7.58 26.53
N THR A 101 -32.10 -6.92 25.71
CA THR A 101 -32.99 -7.59 24.75
C THR A 101 -32.30 -7.82 23.41
N LEU A 102 -32.44 -9.01 22.81
CA LEU A 102 -31.94 -9.26 21.46
C LEU A 102 -32.79 -8.53 20.41
N ILE A 103 -32.15 -7.85 19.46
CA ILE A 103 -32.84 -7.06 18.42
C ILE A 103 -32.19 -7.17 17.04
N SER A 104 -32.87 -6.66 16.00
CA SER A 104 -32.30 -6.48 14.67
C SER A 104 -31.84 -5.05 14.38
N ASP A 105 -32.64 -3.97 14.50
CA ASP A 105 -32.31 -2.66 13.88
C ASP A 105 -32.82 -1.39 14.61
N LEU A 106 -32.09 -0.25 14.53
CA LEU A 106 -32.45 1.06 15.14
C LEU A 106 -31.88 2.33 14.40
N PRO A 107 -32.70 3.37 14.11
CA PRO A 107 -32.26 4.64 13.48
C PRO A 107 -31.88 5.78 14.45
N ALA A 108 -30.99 6.72 14.05
CA ALA A 108 -30.63 7.96 14.82
C ALA A 108 -30.13 9.14 13.96
N ASP A 109 -29.96 10.31 14.59
CA ASP A 109 -29.33 11.51 14.03
C ASP A 109 -27.80 11.43 13.92
N ASN A 110 -27.12 10.87 14.94
CA ASN A 110 -25.66 10.67 14.95
C ASN A 110 -25.31 9.22 15.26
N TYR A 111 -24.17 8.76 14.73
CA TYR A 111 -23.67 7.39 14.87
C TYR A 111 -22.25 7.35 15.43
N LEU A 112 -22.06 6.62 16.52
CA LEU A 112 -20.74 6.23 17.03
C LEU A 112 -20.56 4.73 16.75
N LEU A 113 -19.52 4.36 15.99
CA LEU A 113 -19.09 2.97 15.82
C LEU A 113 -17.86 2.74 16.67
N VAL A 114 -17.92 1.80 17.61
CA VAL A 114 -16.75 1.34 18.34
C VAL A 114 -16.39 -0.06 17.87
N LEU A 115 -15.14 -0.23 17.42
CA LEU A 115 -14.52 -1.50 17.11
C LEU A 115 -13.71 -1.92 18.34
N TRP A 116 -14.19 -2.95 19.01
CA TRP A 116 -13.65 -3.46 20.27
C TRP A 116 -13.00 -4.81 19.98
N ASP A 117 -11.69 -4.92 20.24
CA ASP A 117 -10.90 -6.17 20.32
C ASP A 117 -9.38 -5.89 20.47
N HIS A 118 -8.53 -6.88 20.22
CA HIS A 118 -7.14 -6.69 19.80
C HIS A 118 -7.02 -5.77 18.57
N GLY A 119 -5.91 -5.02 18.54
CA GLY A 119 -5.46 -4.22 17.41
C GLY A 119 -3.95 -4.29 17.26
N ASP A 120 -3.45 -4.17 16.03
CA ASP A 120 -1.99 -4.12 15.74
C ASP A 120 -1.63 -2.93 14.82
N GLY A 121 -2.54 -1.96 14.67
CA GLY A 121 -2.43 -0.90 13.67
C GLY A 121 -2.53 -1.45 12.24
N TRP A 122 -1.81 -0.85 11.29
CA TRP A 122 -1.85 -1.33 9.89
C TRP A 122 -1.04 -2.61 9.64
N LYS A 123 -0.08 -2.95 10.51
CA LYS A 123 0.82 -4.12 10.34
C LYS A 123 0.60 -5.17 11.42
N THR A 124 1.36 -6.24 11.31
CA THR A 124 1.41 -7.32 12.30
C THR A 124 2.36 -6.99 13.41
N ARG A 125 2.00 -7.42 14.62
CA ARG A 125 2.96 -7.73 15.67
C ARG A 125 3.93 -8.82 15.23
N SER A 126 5.12 -8.42 14.84
CA SER A 126 6.24 -9.32 14.61
C SER A 126 6.97 -9.50 15.93
N TYR A 127 6.94 -10.70 16.53
CA TYR A 127 7.65 -10.98 17.81
C TYR A 127 9.19 -10.94 17.70
N THR A 128 9.74 -10.42 16.61
CA THR A 128 11.14 -10.05 16.45
C THR A 128 11.24 -8.56 16.10
N ALA A 129 11.10 -7.68 17.09
CA ALA A 129 11.51 -6.28 16.97
C ALA A 129 12.92 -6.12 17.56
N THR A 130 13.77 -5.31 16.91
CA THR A 130 15.08 -4.94 17.45
C THR A 130 14.92 -3.72 18.37
N GLN A 131 14.67 -3.95 19.65
CA GLN A 131 14.55 -2.84 20.61
C GLN A 131 15.92 -2.28 20.98
N LYS A 132 16.27 -1.06 20.52
CA LYS A 132 17.43 -0.25 20.98
C LYS A 132 18.70 -1.07 21.28
N GLY A 133 19.04 -2.02 20.39
CA GLY A 133 20.23 -2.89 20.48
C GLY A 133 20.07 -4.24 21.19
N VAL A 134 18.87 -4.68 21.55
CA VAL A 134 18.59 -6.01 22.15
C VAL A 134 17.80 -6.87 21.17
N ILE A 135 18.40 -7.98 20.73
CA ILE A 135 17.74 -8.98 19.89
C ILE A 135 17.07 -10.03 20.79
N THR A 136 15.75 -10.04 20.87
CA THR A 136 14.98 -11.19 21.38
C THR A 136 14.40 -11.98 20.20
N ARG A 137 14.87 -13.22 20.03
CA ARG A 137 14.41 -14.15 18.99
C ARG A 137 13.23 -14.99 19.48
N ILE A 138 12.07 -14.91 18.81
CA ILE A 138 11.20 -16.07 18.50
C ILE A 138 10.51 -15.83 17.15
N GLN A 139 10.60 -16.79 16.23
CA GLN A 139 9.82 -16.84 14.99
C GLN A 139 8.43 -17.44 15.22
N LYS A 140 7.38 -16.79 14.69
CA LYS A 140 6.23 -17.47 14.07
C LYS A 140 5.68 -16.60 12.92
N ARG A 141 5.17 -17.27 11.88
CA ARG A 141 5.01 -16.87 10.48
C ARG A 141 3.64 -16.22 10.15
N GLU A 142 3.65 -15.16 9.32
CA GLU A 142 2.64 -14.62 8.36
C GLU A 142 1.21 -14.26 8.88
N PRO A 143 0.49 -13.30 8.27
CA PRO A 143 0.18 -12.07 8.99
C PRO A 143 -1.21 -12.01 9.64
N LEU A 144 -1.29 -11.33 10.77
CA LEU A 144 -2.46 -10.72 11.38
C LEU A 144 -2.30 -9.19 11.41
N THR A 145 -3.01 -8.44 10.57
CA THR A 145 -2.85 -6.98 10.39
C THR A 145 -4.19 -6.28 10.57
N GLY A 146 -4.39 -5.52 11.64
CA GLY A 146 -5.59 -4.69 11.78
C GLY A 146 -6.29 -4.83 13.13
N VAL A 147 -7.62 -5.00 13.12
CA VAL A 147 -8.48 -4.96 14.33
C VAL A 147 -9.58 -6.03 14.25
N CYS A 148 -10.17 -6.41 15.40
CA CYS A 148 -11.24 -7.42 15.51
C CYS A 148 -10.83 -8.81 14.99
N TYR A 149 -10.10 -9.55 15.82
CA TYR A 149 -9.51 -10.86 15.61
C TYR A 149 -10.47 -11.99 16.02
N ASP A 150 -10.81 -12.84 15.06
CA ASP A 150 -11.62 -14.04 15.26
C ASP A 150 -10.72 -15.28 15.30
N ASP A 151 -10.54 -15.90 16.48
CA ASP A 151 -9.71 -17.12 16.65
C ASP A 151 -10.35 -18.35 16.00
N THR A 152 -11.68 -18.42 15.97
CA THR A 152 -12.42 -19.57 15.41
C THR A 152 -12.21 -19.68 13.90
N ASP A 153 -12.24 -18.57 13.19
CA ASP A 153 -12.08 -18.47 11.75
C ASP A 153 -10.67 -18.04 11.31
N ASN A 154 -9.81 -17.61 12.24
CA ASN A 154 -8.47 -17.05 11.99
C ASN A 154 -8.55 -15.90 10.96
N ASP A 155 -9.48 -14.98 11.20
CA ASP A 155 -9.82 -13.83 10.37
C ASP A 155 -9.71 -12.54 11.21
N TYR A 156 -9.57 -11.40 10.55
CA TYR A 156 -9.53 -10.09 11.19
C TYR A 156 -9.81 -9.00 10.15
N LEU A 157 -10.04 -7.76 10.58
CA LEU A 157 -10.25 -6.62 9.69
C LEU A 157 -8.93 -5.95 9.36
N THR A 158 -8.45 -6.11 8.13
CA THR A 158 -7.34 -5.31 7.60
C THR A 158 -7.70 -3.83 7.48
N THR A 159 -6.70 -2.95 7.41
CA THR A 159 -6.90 -1.53 7.08
C THR A 159 -7.74 -1.35 5.80
N THR A 160 -7.44 -2.13 4.75
CA THR A 160 -8.22 -2.12 3.49
C THR A 160 -9.65 -2.65 3.68
N ASP A 161 -9.86 -3.66 4.52
CA ASP A 161 -11.20 -4.15 4.85
C ASP A 161 -12.02 -3.08 5.57
N LEU A 162 -11.39 -2.37 6.50
CA LEU A 162 -12.01 -1.27 7.22
C LEU A 162 -12.42 -0.15 6.25
N GLY A 163 -11.51 0.30 5.37
CA GLY A 163 -11.82 1.26 4.32
C GLY A 163 -12.97 0.80 3.41
N THR A 164 -12.95 -0.46 2.98
CA THR A 164 -14.02 -1.06 2.14
C THR A 164 -15.36 -1.14 2.87
N ALA A 165 -15.34 -1.49 4.15
CA ALA A 165 -16.54 -1.56 4.98
C ALA A 165 -17.16 -0.17 5.12
N LEU A 166 -16.33 0.82 5.51
CA LEU A 166 -16.74 2.19 5.71
C LEU A 166 -17.23 2.84 4.41
N ASP A 167 -16.55 2.63 3.29
CA ASP A 167 -17.02 3.04 1.95
C ASP A 167 -18.44 2.53 1.68
N THR A 168 -18.66 1.23 1.90
CA THR A 168 -19.94 0.60 1.60
C THR A 168 -21.07 1.18 2.47
N ILE A 169 -20.85 1.33 3.77
CA ILE A 169 -21.90 1.74 4.72
C ILE A 169 -22.20 3.25 4.63
N THR A 170 -21.22 4.05 4.23
CA THR A 170 -21.35 5.50 4.08
C THR A 170 -21.70 5.92 2.65
N ASN A 171 -21.85 4.94 1.74
CA ASN A 171 -22.08 5.14 0.32
C ASN A 171 -20.99 6.05 -0.30
N GLY A 172 -19.73 5.64 -0.14
CA GLY A 172 -18.56 6.38 -0.59
C GLY A 172 -18.37 7.72 0.12
N GLY A 173 -18.64 7.76 1.42
CA GLY A 173 -18.47 8.98 2.24
C GLY A 173 -19.58 10.02 2.07
N VAL A 174 -20.65 9.71 1.34
CA VAL A 174 -21.81 10.63 1.20
C VAL A 174 -22.52 10.84 2.54
N THR A 175 -22.57 9.80 3.36
CA THR A 175 -23.14 9.83 4.72
C THR A 175 -22.09 9.30 5.69
N PRO A 176 -21.10 10.11 6.09
CA PRO A 176 -20.02 9.65 6.95
C PRO A 176 -20.54 9.27 8.34
N VAL A 177 -19.82 8.36 9.01
CA VAL A 177 -20.03 8.07 10.44
C VAL A 177 -19.53 9.27 11.26
N ASP A 178 -20.26 9.69 12.28
CA ASP A 178 -19.84 10.85 13.07
C ASP A 178 -18.57 10.56 13.87
N VAL A 179 -18.49 9.40 14.53
CA VAL A 179 -17.30 9.00 15.28
C VAL A 179 -17.01 7.52 15.04
N VAL A 180 -15.77 7.21 14.64
CA VAL A 180 -15.21 5.86 14.69
C VAL A 180 -14.27 5.77 15.88
N GLY A 181 -14.50 4.81 16.75
CA GLY A 181 -13.71 4.54 17.93
C GLY A 181 -13.04 3.17 17.84
N PHE A 182 -11.80 3.09 18.28
CA PHE A 182 -11.06 1.86 18.43
C PHE A 182 -10.78 1.64 19.91
N ASP A 183 -11.53 0.72 20.52
CA ASP A 183 -11.18 0.13 21.81
C ASP A 183 -10.27 -1.06 21.53
N ALA A 184 -9.08 -0.70 21.03
CA ALA A 184 -8.11 -1.62 20.44
C ALA A 184 -6.72 -0.96 20.41
N CYS A 185 -5.70 -1.78 20.55
CA CYS A 185 -4.31 -1.33 20.61
C CYS A 185 -3.84 -0.69 19.29
N LEU A 186 -3.02 0.37 19.38
CA LEU A 186 -2.19 0.90 18.29
C LEU A 186 -2.96 1.46 17.09
N MET A 187 -4.20 1.91 17.29
CA MET A 187 -5.07 2.39 16.21
C MET A 187 -5.02 3.90 16.00
N ALA A 188 -4.46 4.69 16.93
CA ALA A 188 -4.19 6.12 16.71
C ALA A 188 -2.91 6.32 15.91
N MET A 189 -3.05 6.20 14.59
CA MET A 189 -1.94 6.38 13.66
C MET A 189 -2.41 7.00 12.36
N LEU A 190 -1.51 7.76 11.73
CA LEU A 190 -1.82 8.52 10.51
C LEU A 190 -2.29 7.62 9.37
N GLU A 191 -1.75 6.40 9.25
CA GLU A 191 -2.16 5.44 8.22
C GLU A 191 -3.64 5.05 8.33
N ILE A 192 -4.12 4.80 9.54
CA ILE A 192 -5.53 4.44 9.79
C ILE A 192 -6.42 5.67 9.63
N ASP A 193 -6.03 6.80 10.23
CA ASP A 193 -6.77 8.05 10.11
C ASP A 193 -6.92 8.47 8.64
N TYR A 194 -5.89 8.31 7.82
CA TYR A 194 -5.91 8.62 6.40
C TYR A 194 -6.91 7.74 5.65
N GLU A 195 -6.85 6.42 5.86
CA GLU A 195 -7.74 5.42 5.24
C GLU A 195 -9.22 5.73 5.51
N ILE A 196 -9.56 6.10 6.75
CA ILE A 196 -10.96 6.27 7.18
C ILE A 196 -11.48 7.70 7.03
N SER A 197 -10.60 8.69 6.81
CA SER A 197 -10.98 10.11 6.72
C SER A 197 -12.06 10.46 5.68
N PRO A 198 -12.23 9.73 4.56
CA PRO A 198 -13.35 9.99 3.65
C PRO A 198 -14.72 9.56 4.21
N TYR A 199 -14.74 8.70 5.22
CA TYR A 199 -15.93 7.98 5.67
C TYR A 199 -16.34 8.30 7.12
N ALA A 200 -15.52 9.04 7.87
CA ALA A 200 -15.82 9.41 9.24
C ALA A 200 -15.43 10.86 9.54
N LEU A 201 -16.10 11.50 10.51
CA LEU A 201 -15.78 12.87 10.92
C LEU A 201 -14.70 12.92 12.02
N TYR A 202 -14.75 11.98 12.97
CA TYR A 202 -13.83 11.91 14.10
C TYR A 202 -13.34 10.48 14.34
N CYS A 203 -12.11 10.35 14.80
CA CYS A 203 -11.48 9.10 15.21
C CYS A 203 -11.11 9.16 16.69
N VAL A 204 -11.25 8.07 17.42
CA VAL A 204 -10.75 7.90 18.80
C VAL A 204 -9.94 6.60 18.87
N GLY A 205 -8.71 6.65 19.38
CA GLY A 205 -7.87 5.47 19.54
C GLY A 205 -6.59 5.73 20.35
N SER A 206 -5.87 4.64 20.64
CA SER A 206 -4.62 4.67 21.38
C SER A 206 -3.39 4.57 20.47
N GLU A 207 -2.34 5.32 20.77
CA GLU A 207 -1.01 5.16 20.14
C GLU A 207 -0.26 3.95 20.71
N GLU A 208 -0.76 3.37 21.79
CA GLU A 208 -0.14 2.29 22.55
C GLU A 208 -1.10 1.09 22.68
N THR A 209 -0.65 0.02 23.32
CA THR A 209 -1.53 -1.04 23.78
C THR A 209 -2.51 -0.54 24.84
N GLU A 210 -3.78 -0.93 24.73
CA GLU A 210 -4.80 -0.65 25.74
C GLU A 210 -4.81 -1.72 26.85
N PRO A 211 -5.14 -1.36 28.10
CA PRO A 211 -5.36 -2.33 29.17
C PRO A 211 -6.52 -3.28 28.86
N PHE A 212 -6.50 -4.48 29.47
CA PHE A 212 -7.50 -5.53 29.26
C PHE A 212 -8.96 -5.09 29.50
N ASP A 213 -9.18 -4.11 30.39
CA ASP A 213 -10.52 -3.62 30.73
C ASP A 213 -11.07 -2.63 29.65
N GLY A 214 -10.27 -2.19 28.68
CA GLY A 214 -10.72 -1.31 27.59
C GLY A 214 -11.21 0.07 28.05
N TRP A 215 -12.24 0.61 27.39
CA TRP A 215 -12.82 1.92 27.69
C TRP A 215 -13.76 1.90 28.92
N ASP A 216 -13.83 3.00 29.68
CA ASP A 216 -14.86 3.18 30.74
C ASP A 216 -16.23 3.52 30.12
N TYR A 217 -16.89 2.49 29.56
CA TYR A 217 -18.20 2.59 28.95
C TYR A 217 -19.25 3.05 29.95
N ARG A 218 -19.14 2.59 31.20
CA ARG A 218 -20.10 2.97 32.25
C ARG A 218 -20.15 4.49 32.42
N THR A 219 -19.00 5.14 32.59
CA THR A 219 -18.92 6.58 32.83
C THR A 219 -19.32 7.36 31.58
N THR A 220 -18.81 6.97 30.42
CA THR A 220 -19.05 7.64 29.14
C THR A 220 -20.52 7.57 28.73
N MET A 221 -21.13 6.37 28.74
CA MET A 221 -22.51 6.18 28.30
C MET A 221 -23.53 6.79 29.27
N ASN A 222 -23.26 6.75 30.58
CA ASN A 222 -24.10 7.44 31.56
C ASN A 222 -24.06 8.98 31.38
N TRP A 223 -22.92 9.52 30.95
CA TRP A 223 -22.85 10.93 30.60
C TRP A 223 -23.58 11.24 29.30
N LEU A 224 -23.41 10.44 28.24
CA LEU A 224 -24.05 10.70 26.94
C LEU A 224 -25.58 10.65 27.05
N THR A 225 -26.13 9.67 27.77
CA THR A 225 -27.58 9.53 28.02
C THR A 225 -28.17 10.71 28.80
N THR A 226 -27.35 11.41 29.60
CA THR A 226 -27.76 12.64 30.31
C THR A 226 -27.45 13.92 29.54
N ASN A 227 -26.63 13.85 28.49
CA ASN A 227 -26.23 14.96 27.63
C ASN A 227 -26.44 14.63 26.13
N PRO A 228 -27.64 14.21 25.70
CA PRO A 228 -27.86 13.73 24.34
C PRO A 228 -27.70 14.79 23.25
N GLY A 229 -27.61 16.07 23.61
CA GLY A 229 -27.37 17.18 22.68
C GLY A 229 -25.90 17.48 22.42
N SER A 230 -24.97 16.67 22.95
CA SER A 230 -23.54 16.81 22.71
C SER A 230 -23.18 16.53 21.26
N THR A 231 -22.22 17.31 20.75
CA THR A 231 -21.71 17.19 19.37
C THR A 231 -20.66 16.07 19.27
N PRO A 232 -20.39 15.53 18.08
CA PRO A 232 -19.45 14.42 17.92
C PRO A 232 -18.03 14.68 18.45
N ASP A 233 -17.49 15.90 18.29
CA ASP A 233 -16.21 16.33 18.88
C ASP A 233 -16.23 16.28 20.42
N GLN A 234 -17.35 16.67 21.04
CA GLN A 234 -17.51 16.63 22.50
C GLN A 234 -17.59 15.20 23.02
N VAL A 235 -18.26 14.30 22.29
CA VAL A 235 -18.33 12.88 22.64
C VAL A 235 -16.94 12.24 22.51
N SER A 236 -16.24 12.52 21.42
CA SER A 236 -14.88 12.02 21.16
C SER A 236 -13.90 12.46 22.26
N ALA A 237 -13.88 13.76 22.58
CA ALA A 237 -13.03 14.28 23.65
C ALA A 237 -13.43 13.74 25.04
N ARG A 238 -14.71 13.40 25.23
CA ARG A 238 -15.17 12.85 26.49
C ARG A 238 -14.69 11.42 26.71
N ILE A 239 -14.69 10.58 25.68
CA ILE A 239 -14.15 9.21 25.74
C ILE A 239 -12.70 9.25 26.24
N VAL A 240 -11.86 10.07 25.61
CA VAL A 240 -10.45 10.25 26.01
C VAL A 240 -10.33 10.70 27.47
N THR A 241 -11.14 11.69 27.88
CA THR A 241 -11.12 12.21 29.26
C THR A 241 -11.50 11.14 30.28
N ASP A 242 -12.54 10.35 30.01
CA ASP A 242 -13.00 9.31 30.92
C ASP A 242 -11.99 8.16 31.00
N TYR A 243 -11.42 7.73 29.87
CA TYR A 243 -10.35 6.74 29.80
C TYR A 243 -9.14 7.15 30.67
N MET A 244 -8.64 8.37 30.48
CA MET A 244 -7.49 8.87 31.26
C MET A 244 -7.81 9.08 32.74
N ASN A 245 -9.05 9.37 33.10
CA ASN A 245 -9.47 9.44 34.50
C ASN A 245 -9.58 8.05 35.15
N PHE A 246 -9.99 7.04 34.38
CA PHE A 246 -10.17 5.68 34.85
C PHE A 246 -8.84 5.01 35.20
N TYR A 247 -7.86 5.06 34.28
CA TYR A 247 -6.53 4.49 34.49
C TYR A 247 -5.56 5.43 35.23
N GLY A 248 -5.78 6.74 35.13
CA GLY A 248 -4.88 7.76 35.65
C GLY A 248 -3.67 8.01 34.74
N SER A 249 -2.72 8.84 35.19
CA SER A 249 -1.57 9.27 34.39
C SER A 249 -0.24 8.64 34.82
N GLY A 250 -0.28 7.52 35.54
CA GLY A 250 0.90 6.90 36.12
C GLY A 250 1.60 5.86 35.24
N GLY A 251 0.92 5.32 34.23
CA GLY A 251 1.36 4.17 33.45
C GLY A 251 1.80 4.54 32.03
N TYR A 252 1.45 3.65 31.11
CA TYR A 252 1.75 3.70 29.67
C TYR A 252 0.50 3.99 28.83
N GLU A 253 -0.63 4.27 29.47
CA GLU A 253 -1.90 4.46 28.78
C GLU A 253 -1.87 5.72 27.92
N THR A 254 -2.34 5.61 26.67
CA THR A 254 -2.54 6.75 25.76
C THR A 254 -3.91 6.66 25.13
N GLN A 255 -4.51 7.82 24.81
CA GLN A 255 -5.80 7.88 24.13
C GLN A 255 -5.94 9.27 23.48
N SER A 256 -6.41 9.34 22.25
CA SER A 256 -6.59 10.60 21.53
C SER A 256 -7.90 10.64 20.74
N ALA A 257 -8.38 11.86 20.49
CA ALA A 257 -9.51 12.14 19.62
C ALA A 257 -9.05 13.08 18.51
N VAL A 258 -9.30 12.70 17.25
CA VAL A 258 -8.79 13.37 16.05
C VAL A 258 -9.95 13.82 15.15
N ASP A 259 -9.86 15.05 14.63
CA ASP A 259 -10.72 15.59 13.56
C ASP A 259 -10.19 15.13 12.20
N LEU A 260 -10.91 14.18 11.58
CA LEU A 260 -10.50 13.55 10.34
C LEU A 260 -10.52 14.51 9.14
N SER A 261 -11.23 15.64 9.25
CA SER A 261 -11.19 16.68 8.21
C SER A 261 -9.82 17.35 8.06
N GLN A 262 -8.94 17.22 9.06
CA GLN A 262 -7.59 17.78 9.06
C GLN A 262 -6.54 16.83 8.47
N ILE A 263 -6.87 15.54 8.30
CA ILE A 263 -5.90 14.50 7.95
C ILE A 263 -5.28 14.70 6.57
N ALA A 264 -6.06 15.17 5.58
CA ALA A 264 -5.51 15.49 4.27
C ALA A 264 -4.43 16.60 4.33
N ALA A 265 -4.61 17.59 5.21
CA ALA A 265 -3.62 18.66 5.41
C ALA A 265 -2.39 18.16 6.18
N LEU A 266 -2.59 17.29 7.18
CA LEU A 266 -1.50 16.63 7.89
C LEU A 266 -0.66 15.74 6.96
N ALA A 267 -1.29 14.88 6.17
CA ALA A 267 -0.62 14.04 5.20
C ALA A 267 0.17 14.85 4.16
N ALA A 268 -0.39 15.97 3.68
CA ALA A 268 0.33 16.87 2.77
C ALA A 268 1.58 17.51 3.42
N ALA A 269 1.51 17.86 4.71
CA ALA A 269 2.65 18.37 5.47
C ALA A 269 3.73 17.29 5.67
N VAL A 270 3.31 16.07 6.02
CA VAL A 270 4.22 14.92 6.16
C VAL A 270 4.88 14.58 4.83
N ASN A 271 4.12 14.54 3.73
CA ASN A 271 4.64 14.32 2.38
C ASN A 271 5.72 15.36 2.02
N THR A 272 5.46 16.64 2.27
CA THR A 272 6.42 17.71 1.99
C THR A 272 7.72 17.50 2.76
N LEU A 273 7.62 17.21 4.06
CA LEU A 273 8.78 16.90 4.89
C LEU A 273 9.52 15.65 4.38
N ALA A 274 8.81 14.58 4.02
CA ALA A 274 9.37 13.33 3.53
C ALA A 274 10.18 13.51 2.25
N VAL A 275 9.64 14.26 1.28
CA VAL A 275 10.32 14.60 0.02
C VAL A 275 11.61 15.38 0.27
N ASP A 276 11.58 16.35 1.19
CA ASP A 276 12.76 17.16 1.54
C ASP A 276 13.83 16.37 2.29
N LEU A 277 13.42 15.49 3.22
CA LEU A 277 14.33 14.57 3.91
C LEU A 277 14.97 13.57 2.92
N THR A 278 14.19 13.04 1.98
CA THR A 278 14.67 12.14 0.93
C THR A 278 15.69 12.82 0.03
N SER A 279 15.37 14.02 -0.44
CA SER A 279 16.26 14.81 -1.32
C SER A 279 17.59 15.17 -0.65
N ASN A 280 17.61 15.26 0.68
CA ASN A 280 18.79 15.61 1.46
C ASN A 280 19.35 14.44 2.29
N MET A 281 18.95 13.20 1.97
CA MET A 281 19.32 12.00 2.74
C MET A 281 20.84 11.86 2.88
N ALA A 282 21.60 12.12 1.81
CA ALA A 282 23.07 12.05 1.83
C ALA A 282 23.70 13.03 2.86
N ALA A 283 23.06 14.16 3.13
CA ALA A 283 23.55 15.17 4.06
C ALA A 283 23.10 14.88 5.50
N TYR A 284 21.86 14.42 5.70
CA TYR A 284 21.22 14.37 7.01
C TYR A 284 20.90 12.98 7.55
N LYS A 285 21.28 11.89 6.88
CA LYS A 285 21.03 10.51 7.36
C LYS A 285 21.44 10.27 8.81
N THR A 286 22.59 10.79 9.25
CA THR A 286 23.03 10.66 10.65
C THR A 286 22.13 11.44 11.62
N ASN A 287 21.66 12.63 11.23
CA ASN A 287 20.72 13.41 12.03
C ASN A 287 19.38 12.68 12.14
N ILE A 288 18.87 12.12 11.03
CA ILE A 288 17.64 11.33 11.00
C ILE A 288 17.79 10.07 11.89
N GLN A 289 18.95 9.42 11.88
CA GLN A 289 19.23 8.31 12.80
C GLN A 289 19.21 8.76 14.28
N ASN A 290 19.82 9.91 14.60
CA ASN A 290 19.76 10.45 15.96
C ASN A 290 18.33 10.80 16.37
N VAL A 291 17.51 11.29 15.45
CA VAL A 291 16.07 11.51 15.68
C VAL A 291 15.39 10.18 15.96
N ARG A 292 15.61 9.16 15.12
CA ARG A 292 14.99 7.84 15.28
C ARG A 292 15.38 7.15 16.59
N ASP A 293 16.58 7.39 17.10
CA ASP A 293 17.05 6.86 18.39
C ASP A 293 16.42 7.57 19.60
N GLN A 294 15.91 8.79 19.41
CA GLN A 294 15.38 9.66 20.47
C GLN A 294 13.86 9.79 20.46
N VAL A 295 13.23 9.61 19.30
CA VAL A 295 11.78 9.72 19.16
C VAL A 295 11.08 8.72 20.07
N GLU A 296 9.93 9.14 20.59
CA GLU A 296 9.12 8.31 21.47
C GLU A 296 8.47 7.22 20.62
N ASP A 297 8.64 5.99 21.06
CA ASP A 297 8.11 4.79 20.45
C ASP A 297 7.54 3.87 21.53
N SER A 298 6.60 3.00 21.15
CA SER A 298 6.08 1.99 22.06
C SER A 298 7.21 1.02 22.44
N PRO A 299 7.41 0.68 23.74
CA PRO A 299 8.37 -0.35 24.12
C PRO A 299 7.94 -1.74 23.65
N TRP A 300 6.68 -1.93 23.25
CA TRP A 300 6.15 -3.19 22.75
C TRP A 300 6.08 -3.22 21.22
N GLU A 301 5.74 -2.10 20.58
CA GLU A 301 5.71 -1.94 19.12
C GLU A 301 6.56 -0.75 18.67
N PRO A 302 7.90 -0.87 18.70
CA PRO A 302 8.79 0.27 18.49
C PRO A 302 8.75 0.81 17.07
N ASP A 303 8.10 0.13 16.14
CA ASP A 303 8.02 0.56 14.75
C ASP A 303 7.09 1.74 14.51
N PHE A 304 6.24 2.07 15.48
CA PHE A 304 5.39 3.25 15.45
C PHE A 304 6.00 4.32 16.35
N VAL A 305 6.19 5.51 15.78
CA VAL A 305 6.80 6.64 16.48
C VAL A 305 5.79 7.77 16.58
N ASP A 306 5.86 8.56 17.65
CA ASP A 306 5.04 9.76 17.78
C ASP A 306 5.38 10.78 16.67
N LEU A 307 4.39 11.15 15.86
CA LEU A 307 4.62 11.97 14.66
C LEU A 307 5.01 13.42 15.02
N TYR A 308 4.43 13.97 16.09
CA TYR A 308 4.74 15.33 16.54
C TYR A 308 6.18 15.41 17.07
N HIS A 309 6.56 14.48 17.93
CA HIS A 309 7.88 14.40 18.54
C HIS A 309 8.94 14.08 17.49
N PHE A 310 8.64 13.21 16.51
CA PHE A 310 9.50 13.02 15.33
C PHE A 310 9.80 14.36 14.65
N ALA A 311 8.76 15.13 14.31
CA ALA A 311 8.92 16.44 13.67
C ALA A 311 9.67 17.44 14.56
N GLN A 312 9.38 17.47 15.87
CA GLN A 312 10.08 18.32 16.83
C GLN A 312 11.59 18.04 16.87
N LEU A 313 11.96 16.75 16.87
CA LEU A 313 13.36 16.33 16.85
C LEU A 313 14.02 16.63 15.51
N ILE A 314 13.34 16.44 14.38
CA ILE A 314 13.84 16.84 13.06
C ILE A 314 14.15 18.35 13.03
N GLN A 315 13.23 19.19 13.50
CA GLN A 315 13.42 20.64 13.58
C GLN A 315 14.67 21.00 14.40
N THR A 316 14.95 20.24 15.46
CA THR A 316 16.06 20.50 16.39
C THR A 316 17.40 19.98 15.85
N GLU A 317 17.42 18.78 15.27
CA GLU A 317 18.62 18.07 14.85
C GLU A 317 19.11 18.51 13.46
N ILE A 318 18.22 18.95 12.56
CA ILE A 318 18.57 19.35 11.19
C ILE A 318 18.61 20.88 11.08
N SER A 319 19.72 21.40 10.56
CA SER A 319 19.97 22.85 10.46
C SER A 319 19.48 23.50 9.16
N ASP A 320 18.89 22.71 8.26
CA ASP A 320 18.30 23.23 7.01
C ASP A 320 17.00 24.01 7.30
N PRO A 321 16.91 25.31 6.93
CA PRO A 321 15.73 26.12 7.22
C PRO A 321 14.43 25.63 6.58
N THR A 322 14.49 24.97 5.43
CA THR A 322 13.31 24.43 4.74
C THR A 322 12.79 23.22 5.51
N ILE A 323 13.66 22.25 5.81
CA ILE A 323 13.30 21.07 6.63
C ILE A 323 12.78 21.49 8.01
N GLN A 324 13.38 22.51 8.65
CA GLN A 324 12.86 23.05 9.91
C GLN A 324 11.46 23.64 9.78
N THR A 325 11.17 24.31 8.66
CA THR A 325 9.84 24.87 8.40
C THR A 325 8.82 23.77 8.17
N ASP A 326 9.17 22.72 7.43
CA ASP A 326 8.28 21.60 7.14
C ASP A 326 7.99 20.77 8.38
N ALA A 327 9.01 20.54 9.22
CA ALA A 327 8.82 19.94 10.54
C ALA A 327 7.86 20.76 11.43
N VAL A 328 7.95 22.09 11.40
CA VAL A 328 6.96 22.96 12.09
C VAL A 328 5.57 22.84 11.49
N ASN A 329 5.46 22.70 10.17
CA ASN A 329 4.16 22.49 9.52
C ASN A 329 3.52 21.17 9.95
N VAL A 330 4.29 20.09 10.08
CA VAL A 330 3.80 18.81 10.63
C VAL A 330 3.33 18.98 12.07
N MET A 331 4.14 19.59 12.95
CA MET A 331 3.74 19.84 14.36
C MET A 331 2.42 20.65 14.45
N ASN A 332 2.29 21.69 13.62
CA ASN A 332 1.07 22.51 13.57
C ASN A 332 -0.14 21.73 13.05
N ALA A 333 0.07 20.84 12.06
CA ALA A 333 -1.00 20.03 11.48
C ALA A 333 -1.48 18.94 12.46
N VAL A 334 -0.57 18.29 13.19
CA VAL A 334 -0.95 17.38 14.29
C VAL A 334 -1.76 18.13 15.35
N SER A 335 -1.27 19.30 15.79
CA SER A 335 -1.99 20.14 16.76
C SER A 335 -3.35 20.64 16.27
N ALA A 336 -3.56 20.72 14.96
CA ALA A 336 -4.85 21.09 14.37
C ALA A 336 -5.81 19.89 14.28
N ALA A 337 -5.27 18.69 14.03
CA ALA A 337 -6.05 17.46 13.91
C ALA A 337 -6.47 16.91 15.29
N VAL A 338 -5.59 16.94 16.29
CA VAL A 338 -5.86 16.38 17.62
C VAL A 338 -6.74 17.33 18.44
N ILE A 339 -7.96 16.89 18.74
CA ILE A 339 -8.95 17.62 19.54
C ILE A 339 -8.56 17.56 21.02
N THR A 340 -8.24 16.36 21.48
CA THR A 340 -7.75 16.11 22.83
C THR A 340 -6.91 14.84 22.80
N GLU A 341 -5.85 14.83 23.59
CA GLU A 341 -5.07 13.62 23.89
C GLU A 341 -4.86 13.53 25.40
N GLY A 342 -4.55 12.33 25.87
CA GLY A 342 -3.87 12.14 27.13
C GLY A 342 -2.94 10.94 27.08
N HIS A 343 -1.86 11.04 27.84
CA HIS A 343 -0.84 10.01 27.98
C HIS A 343 -0.38 9.85 29.43
N GLY A 344 0.07 8.64 29.76
CA GLY A 344 0.69 8.32 31.03
C GLY A 344 2.11 8.89 31.15
N ALA A 345 2.59 9.04 32.39
CA ALA A 345 3.92 9.61 32.68
C ALA A 345 5.09 8.80 32.12
N SER A 346 4.87 7.56 31.68
CA SER A 346 5.88 6.75 31.00
C SER A 346 6.06 7.11 29.53
N HIS A 347 5.15 7.89 28.95
CA HIS A 347 5.20 8.36 27.57
C HIS A 347 5.03 9.88 27.46
N PRO A 348 5.98 10.67 27.98
CA PRO A 348 5.84 12.13 28.07
C PRO A 348 5.84 12.88 26.73
N ASN A 349 6.04 12.18 25.61
CA ASN A 349 6.12 12.78 24.28
C ASN A 349 5.17 12.13 23.27
N PHE A 350 4.12 11.44 23.73
CA PHE A 350 3.00 11.10 22.85
C PHE A 350 2.07 12.30 22.72
N HIS A 351 1.60 12.56 21.50
CA HIS A 351 0.80 13.73 21.12
C HIS A 351 -0.47 13.34 20.37
N GLY A 352 -0.79 12.06 20.31
CA GLY A 352 -2.08 11.53 19.88
C GLY A 352 -2.13 10.97 18.46
N ILE A 353 -1.05 11.01 17.68
CA ILE A 353 -0.98 10.42 16.33
C ILE A 353 0.41 9.84 16.09
N SER A 354 0.49 8.52 15.95
CA SER A 354 1.71 7.82 15.59
C SER A 354 1.85 7.68 14.06
N ILE A 355 3.05 7.30 13.60
CA ILE A 355 3.35 6.97 12.20
C ILE A 355 4.33 5.80 12.12
N TYR A 356 4.26 5.00 11.05
CA TYR A 356 5.21 3.93 10.83
C TYR A 356 6.61 4.46 10.48
N PHE A 357 7.57 4.18 11.37
CA PHE A 357 8.99 4.40 11.13
C PHE A 357 9.79 3.30 11.87
N PRO A 358 9.99 2.11 11.27
CA PRO A 358 10.63 0.98 11.93
C PRO A 358 12.04 1.30 12.47
N TYR A 359 12.52 0.57 13.47
CA TYR A 359 13.84 0.91 14.02
C TYR A 359 14.98 0.60 13.03
N GLY A 360 14.90 -0.55 12.34
CA GLY A 360 15.89 -0.97 11.35
C GLY A 360 15.27 -1.39 10.02
N GLY A 361 16.08 -1.39 8.96
CA GLY A 361 15.62 -1.76 7.62
C GLY A 361 15.23 -3.23 7.43
N ASN A 362 15.51 -4.10 8.41
CA ASN A 362 14.97 -5.47 8.41
C ASN A 362 13.55 -5.54 8.98
N ASP A 363 13.15 -4.50 9.71
CA ASP A 363 11.82 -4.36 10.32
C ASP A 363 10.89 -3.55 9.39
N TYR A 364 11.44 -2.95 8.32
CA TYR A 364 10.68 -2.38 7.21
C TYR A 364 9.97 -3.47 6.41
N LEU A 365 8.65 -3.34 6.29
CA LEU A 365 7.80 -4.25 5.56
C LEU A 365 7.48 -3.65 4.20
N SER A 366 7.96 -4.26 3.11
CA SER A 366 7.73 -3.76 1.74
C SER A 366 6.25 -3.66 1.37
N ARG A 367 5.38 -4.46 2.00
CA ARG A 367 3.92 -4.35 1.80
C ARG A 367 3.33 -3.03 2.30
N TYR A 368 4.06 -2.23 3.08
CA TYR A 368 3.62 -0.88 3.47
C TYR A 368 3.26 -0.03 2.24
N GLU A 369 4.05 -0.20 1.18
CA GLU A 369 3.94 0.47 -0.12
C GLU A 369 2.67 0.07 -0.88
N THR A 370 2.01 -1.03 -0.50
CA THR A 370 0.80 -1.54 -1.18
C THR A 370 -0.43 -1.61 -0.29
N ASP A 371 -0.24 -1.72 1.03
CA ASP A 371 -1.31 -2.04 1.98
C ASP A 371 -1.84 -0.79 2.70
N THR A 372 -1.23 0.38 2.49
CA THR A 372 -1.70 1.65 3.06
C THR A 372 -1.91 2.70 1.98
N GLN A 373 -3.10 3.31 1.96
CA GLN A 373 -3.39 4.39 1.02
C GLN A 373 -2.51 5.62 1.29
N PHE A 374 -2.12 5.85 2.54
CA PHE A 374 -1.20 6.91 2.93
C PHE A 374 0.18 6.79 2.26
N ALA A 375 0.78 5.59 2.23
CA ALA A 375 2.05 5.40 1.51
C ALA A 375 1.85 5.60 0.00
N LEU A 376 0.81 5.01 -0.59
CA LEU A 376 0.52 5.16 -2.02
C LEU A 376 0.37 6.62 -2.49
N ASP A 377 -0.16 7.50 -1.64
CA ASP A 377 -0.44 8.90 -1.97
C ASP A 377 0.63 9.90 -1.51
N THR A 378 1.66 9.47 -0.77
CA THR A 378 2.67 10.35 -0.18
C THR A 378 4.10 9.85 -0.37
N GLY A 379 5.08 10.73 -0.16
CA GLY A 379 6.50 10.42 -0.29
C GLY A 379 7.12 9.70 0.92
N TRP A 380 6.30 9.15 1.82
CA TRP A 380 6.77 8.68 3.14
C TRP A 380 7.52 7.35 3.04
N ASP A 381 7.02 6.39 2.27
CA ASP A 381 7.70 5.13 2.02
C ASP A 381 8.99 5.31 1.19
N GLU A 382 9.04 6.28 0.26
CA GLU A 382 10.32 6.61 -0.40
C GLU A 382 11.32 7.21 0.58
N PHE A 383 10.87 8.02 1.55
CA PHE A 383 11.72 8.49 2.64
C PHE A 383 12.26 7.32 3.48
N LEU A 384 11.39 6.40 3.91
CA LEU A 384 11.78 5.22 4.68
C LEU A 384 12.78 4.35 3.90
N THR A 385 12.49 4.09 2.62
CA THR A 385 13.35 3.34 1.71
C THR A 385 14.71 4.02 1.54
N ALA A 386 14.73 5.33 1.29
CA ALA A 386 15.97 6.09 1.17
C ALA A 386 16.78 6.11 2.47
N TYR A 387 16.10 6.13 3.62
CA TYR A 387 16.73 6.08 4.94
C TYR A 387 17.39 4.72 5.20
N TYR A 388 16.67 3.60 5.03
CA TYR A 388 17.22 2.28 5.33
C TYR A 388 18.23 1.80 4.30
N TYR A 389 17.95 2.03 3.02
CA TYR A 389 18.68 1.42 1.91
C TYR A 389 19.64 2.39 1.19
N ALA A 390 19.71 3.64 1.70
CA ALA A 390 20.63 4.72 1.30
C ALA A 390 20.34 5.37 -0.07
N GLY A 391 19.54 6.44 -0.02
CA GLY A 391 19.28 7.43 -1.10
C GLY A 391 17.95 7.21 -1.83
N PRO A 392 17.37 8.24 -2.49
CA PRO A 392 16.36 7.96 -3.51
C PRO A 392 16.95 6.92 -4.46
N PRO A 393 16.16 5.94 -4.94
CA PRO A 393 16.70 4.83 -5.71
C PRO A 393 17.61 5.39 -6.80
N PRO A 394 18.84 4.87 -6.95
CA PRO A 394 19.64 5.23 -8.11
C PRO A 394 18.78 4.93 -9.33
N VAL A 395 18.56 5.90 -10.21
CA VAL A 395 18.02 5.55 -11.53
C VAL A 395 19.08 4.70 -12.19
N TYR A 396 18.82 3.41 -12.25
CA TYR A 396 19.75 2.46 -12.80
C TYR A 396 19.73 2.60 -14.31
N ALA A 397 20.84 2.24 -14.97
CA ALA A 397 20.89 2.35 -16.42
C ALA A 397 19.94 1.38 -17.13
N VAL A 398 19.41 0.39 -16.41
CA VAL A 398 18.54 -0.67 -16.91
C VAL A 398 17.18 -0.56 -16.22
N ALA A 399 16.10 -0.46 -16.99
CA ALA A 399 14.74 -0.68 -16.51
C ALA A 399 14.27 -2.08 -16.90
N VAL A 400 13.62 -2.78 -15.96
CA VAL A 400 12.92 -4.04 -16.15
C VAL A 400 11.43 -3.77 -16.01
N ILE A 401 10.72 -3.78 -17.12
CA ILE A 401 9.28 -3.53 -17.22
C ILE A 401 8.56 -4.87 -17.23
N ASP A 402 7.79 -5.08 -16.17
CA ASP A 402 6.88 -6.21 -15.99
C ASP A 402 5.49 -5.86 -16.49
N ASP A 403 5.11 -6.45 -17.62
CA ASP A 403 3.83 -6.27 -18.32
C ASP A 403 3.11 -7.61 -18.53
N ASP A 404 3.22 -8.51 -17.53
CA ASP A 404 2.60 -9.84 -17.56
C ASP A 404 1.22 -9.92 -16.86
N ARG A 405 0.72 -8.77 -16.37
CA ARG A 405 -0.53 -8.57 -15.61
C ARG A 405 -0.60 -9.19 -14.21
N GLY A 406 0.49 -9.69 -13.64
CA GLY A 406 0.57 -10.12 -12.24
C GLY A 406 -0.33 -11.31 -11.88
N GLY A 407 -0.71 -12.15 -12.84
CA GLY A 407 -1.51 -13.36 -12.59
C GLY A 407 -0.76 -14.38 -11.72
N SER A 408 -1.48 -15.11 -10.83
CA SER A 408 -0.86 -16.07 -9.90
C SER A 408 -0.10 -17.26 -10.54
N PHE A 409 -0.13 -17.38 -11.87
CA PHE A 409 0.59 -18.40 -12.65
C PHE A 409 1.54 -17.81 -13.70
N THR A 410 1.67 -16.48 -13.77
CA THR A 410 2.45 -15.77 -14.80
C THR A 410 3.74 -15.16 -14.27
N HIS A 411 4.11 -15.36 -13.00
CA HIS A 411 5.29 -14.72 -12.39
C HIS A 411 6.59 -15.18 -13.06
N VAL A 412 7.03 -14.43 -14.07
CA VAL A 412 8.23 -14.69 -14.87
C VAL A 412 9.33 -13.67 -14.63
N GLU A 413 9.06 -12.62 -13.86
CA GLU A 413 9.98 -11.54 -13.50
C GLU A 413 11.30 -12.05 -12.93
N GLY A 414 11.22 -13.09 -12.09
CA GLY A 414 12.37 -13.73 -11.46
C GLY A 414 13.41 -14.25 -12.46
N TYR A 415 12.99 -14.67 -13.65
CA TYR A 415 13.91 -15.18 -14.67
C TYR A 415 14.79 -14.09 -15.28
N TYR A 416 14.28 -12.85 -15.34
CA TYR A 416 14.99 -11.68 -15.85
C TYR A 416 15.90 -11.10 -14.77
N THR A 417 15.36 -10.91 -13.56
CA THR A 417 16.11 -10.36 -12.43
C THR A 417 17.23 -11.28 -11.98
N ASP A 418 17.02 -12.60 -11.90
CA ASP A 418 18.08 -13.58 -11.57
C ASP A 418 19.25 -13.51 -12.57
N ALA A 419 18.97 -13.29 -13.86
CA ALA A 419 20.00 -13.22 -14.89
C ALA A 419 20.83 -11.93 -14.76
N LEU A 420 20.19 -10.81 -14.45
CA LEU A 420 20.86 -9.52 -14.18
C LEU A 420 21.67 -9.57 -12.88
N ASP A 421 21.11 -10.15 -11.82
CA ASP A 421 21.77 -10.34 -10.52
C ASP A 421 23.02 -11.22 -10.67
N ALA A 422 22.93 -12.31 -11.44
CA ALA A 422 24.06 -13.18 -11.72
C ALA A 422 25.20 -12.48 -12.50
N LEU A 423 24.88 -11.44 -13.26
CA LEU A 423 25.85 -10.58 -13.97
C LEU A 423 26.34 -9.39 -13.11
N GLY A 424 25.74 -9.17 -11.94
CA GLY A 424 26.02 -8.00 -11.10
C GLY A 424 25.55 -6.69 -11.72
N VAL A 425 24.48 -6.73 -12.52
CA VAL A 425 23.88 -5.56 -13.16
C VAL A 425 22.69 -5.09 -12.33
N SER A 426 22.77 -3.87 -11.80
CA SER A 426 21.65 -3.24 -11.10
C SER A 426 20.61 -2.69 -12.07
N TYR A 427 19.33 -2.71 -11.67
CA TYR A 427 18.19 -2.34 -12.48
C TYR A 427 17.07 -1.71 -11.65
N ASP A 428 16.27 -0.87 -12.29
CA ASP A 428 14.98 -0.42 -11.78
C ASP A 428 13.91 -1.43 -12.22
N TYR A 429 12.97 -1.76 -11.32
CA TYR A 429 11.85 -2.64 -11.61
C TYR A 429 10.55 -1.84 -11.70
N TYR A 430 9.74 -2.08 -12.73
CA TYR A 430 8.50 -1.35 -12.96
C TYR A 430 7.37 -2.31 -13.34
N ASN A 431 6.39 -2.45 -12.46
CA ASN A 431 5.21 -3.28 -12.70
C ASN A 431 4.07 -2.43 -13.27
N THR A 432 3.66 -2.74 -14.49
CA THR A 432 2.60 -1.99 -15.19
C THR A 432 1.20 -2.26 -14.64
N SER A 433 0.98 -3.44 -14.02
CA SER A 433 -0.30 -3.78 -13.41
C SER A 433 -0.60 -2.94 -12.16
N THR A 434 0.46 -2.50 -11.46
CA THR A 434 0.35 -1.62 -10.30
C THR A 434 0.50 -0.14 -10.67
N ASN A 435 1.45 0.17 -11.55
CA ASN A 435 1.87 1.56 -11.80
C ASN A 435 1.29 2.17 -13.09
N GLY A 436 0.55 1.37 -13.87
CA GLY A 436 0.09 1.75 -15.21
C GLY A 436 1.23 1.78 -16.24
N THR A 437 1.00 2.44 -17.38
CA THR A 437 2.02 2.58 -18.44
C THR A 437 3.20 3.46 -17.97
N PRO A 438 4.46 2.99 -18.10
CA PRO A 438 5.63 3.83 -17.91
C PRO A 438 5.58 5.05 -18.83
N ASN A 439 5.71 6.24 -18.24
CA ASN A 439 5.76 7.46 -19.02
C ASN A 439 7.10 7.59 -19.78
N LEU A 440 7.13 8.45 -20.81
CA LEU A 440 8.32 8.64 -21.63
C LEU A 440 9.56 9.10 -20.82
N ALA A 441 9.36 9.94 -19.81
CA ALA A 441 10.48 10.48 -19.02
C ALA A 441 11.16 9.37 -18.21
N TYR A 442 10.39 8.42 -17.68
CA TYR A 442 10.91 7.21 -17.05
C TYR A 442 11.75 6.42 -18.05
N LEU A 443 11.20 6.06 -19.21
CA LEU A 443 11.95 5.29 -20.22
C LEU A 443 13.26 6.00 -20.65
N GLN A 444 13.21 7.31 -20.86
CA GLN A 444 14.38 8.12 -21.26
C GLN A 444 15.45 8.25 -20.18
N ALA A 445 15.12 7.99 -18.92
CA ALA A 445 16.09 7.98 -17.83
C ALA A 445 16.98 6.72 -17.86
N HIS A 446 16.60 5.68 -18.61
CA HIS A 446 17.30 4.39 -18.69
C HIS A 446 17.99 4.21 -20.04
N SER A 447 19.24 3.75 -19.99
CA SER A 447 20.02 3.42 -21.21
C SER A 447 19.51 2.15 -21.89
N VAL A 448 18.96 1.22 -21.10
CA VAL A 448 18.40 -0.05 -21.54
C VAL A 448 17.01 -0.21 -20.94
N VAL A 449 16.04 -0.55 -21.77
CA VAL A 449 14.71 -0.99 -21.35
C VAL A 449 14.57 -2.46 -21.70
N ILE A 450 14.28 -3.29 -20.71
CA ILE A 450 13.89 -4.69 -20.85
C ILE A 450 12.38 -4.73 -20.59
N TRP A 451 11.59 -5.19 -21.55
CA TRP A 451 10.14 -5.25 -21.45
C TRP A 451 9.66 -6.65 -21.80
N PHE A 452 8.96 -7.29 -20.87
CA PHE A 452 8.41 -8.63 -21.08
C PHE A 452 6.92 -8.67 -20.74
N THR A 453 6.20 -9.56 -21.42
CA THR A 453 4.74 -9.71 -21.26
C THR A 453 4.34 -11.10 -20.76
N GLY A 454 5.31 -11.97 -20.51
CA GLY A 454 5.07 -13.35 -20.09
C GLY A 454 4.14 -14.12 -21.04
N GLU A 455 3.13 -14.76 -20.45
CA GLU A 455 2.06 -15.48 -21.16
C GLU A 455 0.85 -14.60 -21.50
N ASP A 456 0.94 -13.28 -21.28
CA ASP A 456 -0.17 -12.40 -21.64
C ASP A 456 -0.33 -12.32 -23.16
N PHE A 457 -1.58 -12.34 -23.58
CA PHE A 457 -2.01 -12.37 -24.98
C PHE A 457 -3.04 -11.27 -25.28
N THR A 458 -3.28 -10.36 -24.33
CA THR A 458 -4.17 -9.22 -24.49
C THR A 458 -3.56 -8.00 -23.80
N GLN A 459 -3.57 -6.80 -24.38
CA GLN A 459 -2.88 -5.63 -23.81
C GLN A 459 -1.37 -5.83 -23.53
N THR A 460 -0.71 -6.71 -24.28
CA THR A 460 0.75 -6.97 -24.21
C THR A 460 1.59 -5.71 -24.43
N LEU A 461 1.12 -4.79 -25.27
CA LEU A 461 1.57 -3.39 -25.33
C LEU A 461 0.36 -2.56 -25.72
N THR A 462 -0.10 -1.67 -24.86
CA THR A 462 -1.18 -0.73 -25.20
C THR A 462 -0.74 0.28 -26.28
N PRO A 463 -1.68 1.03 -26.90
CA PRO A 463 -1.32 2.11 -27.81
C PRO A 463 -0.41 3.18 -27.17
N THR A 464 -0.52 3.38 -25.85
CA THR A 464 0.32 4.32 -25.11
C THR A 464 1.73 3.77 -24.96
N ASP A 465 1.88 2.48 -24.66
CA ASP A 465 3.20 1.82 -24.54
C ASP A 465 3.94 1.87 -25.88
N GLU A 466 3.28 1.50 -26.99
CA GLU A 466 3.87 1.61 -28.33
C GLU A 466 4.32 3.04 -28.62
N ASN A 467 3.50 4.05 -28.31
CA ASN A 467 3.85 5.45 -28.56
C ASN A 467 5.07 5.90 -27.73
N ASN A 468 5.12 5.54 -26.45
CA ASN A 468 6.24 5.89 -25.57
C ASN A 468 7.53 5.17 -25.98
N LEU A 469 7.45 3.89 -26.34
CA LEU A 469 8.59 3.13 -26.87
C LEU A 469 9.08 3.68 -28.21
N ILE A 470 8.18 4.09 -29.10
CA ILE A 470 8.53 4.79 -30.36
C ILE A 470 9.33 6.06 -30.07
N LEU A 471 8.86 6.90 -29.13
CA LEU A 471 9.53 8.15 -28.77
C LEU A 471 10.89 7.89 -28.09
N TYR A 472 10.97 6.87 -27.22
CA TYR A 472 12.20 6.43 -26.60
C TYR A 472 13.24 5.96 -27.63
N LEU A 473 12.84 5.09 -28.57
CA LEU A 473 13.72 4.59 -29.63
C LEU A 473 14.11 5.70 -30.62
N ASN A 474 13.22 6.63 -30.95
CA ASN A 474 13.58 7.80 -31.76
C ASN A 474 14.63 8.69 -31.07
N GLY A 475 14.69 8.67 -29.73
CA GLY A 475 15.74 9.32 -28.93
C GLY A 475 17.07 8.56 -28.88
N GLY A 476 17.18 7.40 -29.53
CA GLY A 476 18.37 6.55 -29.53
C GLY A 476 18.42 5.53 -28.41
N GLY A 477 17.28 5.27 -27.75
CA GLY A 477 17.14 4.25 -26.71
C GLY A 477 17.46 2.82 -27.16
N THR A 478 17.55 1.90 -26.20
CA THR A 478 17.77 0.48 -26.49
C THR A 478 16.71 -0.38 -25.80
N LEU A 479 16.12 -1.30 -26.55
CA LEU A 479 15.00 -2.11 -26.10
C LEU A 479 15.27 -3.59 -26.30
N PHE A 480 15.20 -4.36 -25.22
CA PHE A 480 14.95 -5.79 -25.28
C PHE A 480 13.46 -6.03 -25.06
N PHE A 481 12.73 -6.41 -26.10
CA PHE A 481 11.31 -6.74 -26.01
C PHE A 481 11.11 -8.24 -26.17
N CYS A 482 10.41 -8.85 -25.22
CA CYS A 482 10.19 -10.29 -25.17
C CYS A 482 8.69 -10.57 -24.99
N SER A 483 8.08 -11.14 -26.02
CA SER A 483 6.65 -11.48 -26.00
C SER A 483 6.38 -12.58 -27.00
N GLN A 484 5.66 -13.62 -26.58
CA GLN A 484 5.22 -14.69 -27.50
C GLN A 484 3.90 -14.35 -28.21
N ASP A 485 3.06 -13.47 -27.65
CA ASP A 485 1.68 -13.23 -28.10
C ASP A 485 1.38 -11.77 -28.51
N TYR A 486 2.41 -10.93 -28.64
CA TYR A 486 2.23 -9.53 -29.05
C TYR A 486 1.51 -9.39 -30.41
N VAL A 487 1.79 -10.27 -31.37
CA VAL A 487 1.14 -10.24 -32.68
C VAL A 487 -0.33 -10.60 -32.57
N TRP A 488 -0.66 -11.58 -31.72
CA TRP A 488 -2.02 -12.02 -31.48
C TRP A 488 -2.86 -10.91 -30.85
N ASP A 489 -2.32 -10.23 -29.85
CA ASP A 489 -2.96 -9.08 -29.21
C ASP A 489 -3.27 -7.95 -30.20
N LEU A 490 -2.32 -7.60 -31.08
CA LEU A 490 -2.55 -6.60 -32.14
C LEU A 490 -3.70 -6.98 -33.09
N LYS A 491 -3.94 -8.27 -33.31
CA LYS A 491 -5.07 -8.74 -34.12
C LYS A 491 -6.38 -8.66 -33.34
N LEU A 492 -6.35 -8.95 -32.04
CA LEU A 492 -7.50 -8.85 -31.16
C LEU A 492 -7.98 -7.40 -31.02
N ASP A 493 -7.06 -6.44 -30.90
CA ASP A 493 -7.40 -5.02 -30.72
C ASP A 493 -7.58 -4.24 -32.03
N GLY A 494 -7.26 -4.86 -33.18
CA GLY A 494 -7.43 -4.28 -34.51
C GLY A 494 -6.32 -3.32 -34.96
N ARG A 495 -5.18 -3.24 -34.26
CA ARG A 495 -3.99 -2.47 -34.66
C ARG A 495 -3.09 -3.20 -35.65
N TYR A 496 -3.31 -4.49 -35.89
CA TYR A 496 -2.45 -5.30 -36.76
C TYR A 496 -2.51 -4.89 -38.26
N PRO A 497 -1.34 -4.75 -38.94
CA PRO A 497 -0.01 -4.65 -38.34
C PRO A 497 0.25 -3.25 -37.79
N SER A 498 0.83 -3.16 -36.60
CA SER A 498 1.15 -1.85 -36.02
C SER A 498 2.41 -1.24 -36.65
N THR A 499 2.52 0.08 -36.53
CA THR A 499 3.74 0.80 -36.92
C THR A 499 4.95 0.33 -36.11
N PHE A 500 4.76 0.01 -34.82
CA PHE A 500 5.83 -0.47 -33.95
C PHE A 500 6.36 -1.82 -34.43
N LEU A 501 5.48 -2.80 -34.67
CA LEU A 501 5.84 -4.13 -35.19
C LEU A 501 6.64 -4.04 -36.50
N ARG A 502 6.19 -3.21 -37.44
CA ARG A 502 6.79 -3.11 -38.78
C ARG A 502 8.09 -2.30 -38.79
N ASN A 503 8.11 -1.14 -38.12
CA ASN A 503 9.18 -0.16 -38.29
C ASN A 503 10.21 -0.14 -37.14
N TYR A 504 9.85 -0.69 -35.96
CA TYR A 504 10.70 -0.67 -34.77
C TYR A 504 11.16 -2.06 -34.33
N LEU A 505 10.28 -3.07 -34.44
CA LEU A 505 10.67 -4.48 -34.25
C LEU A 505 11.19 -5.13 -35.54
N HIS A 506 11.18 -4.41 -36.67
CA HIS A 506 11.69 -4.85 -37.97
C HIS A 506 11.12 -6.17 -38.49
N THR A 507 9.86 -6.47 -38.14
CA THR A 507 9.17 -7.69 -38.56
C THR A 507 8.31 -7.38 -39.78
N THR A 508 8.62 -7.98 -40.93
CA THR A 508 7.89 -7.76 -42.20
C THR A 508 6.69 -8.69 -42.38
N SER A 509 6.75 -9.89 -41.79
CA SER A 509 5.68 -10.87 -41.75
C SER A 509 5.94 -11.87 -40.64
N GLU A 510 4.89 -12.55 -40.19
CA GLU A 510 4.94 -13.50 -39.09
C GLU A 510 3.92 -14.63 -39.25
N VAL A 511 4.16 -15.74 -38.57
CA VAL A 511 3.25 -16.87 -38.45
C VAL A 511 3.07 -17.15 -36.97
N GLU A 512 1.82 -17.17 -36.52
CA GLU A 512 1.48 -17.37 -35.11
C GLU A 512 1.53 -18.82 -34.67
N ASP A 513 1.75 -19.02 -33.37
CA ASP A 513 1.66 -20.31 -32.68
C ASP A 513 2.52 -21.40 -33.33
N THR A 514 3.73 -21.05 -33.75
CA THR A 514 4.63 -21.99 -34.43
C THR A 514 5.34 -22.94 -33.48
N GLY A 515 5.49 -22.52 -32.22
CA GLY A 515 6.15 -23.29 -31.18
C GLY A 515 7.68 -23.32 -31.30
N VAL A 516 8.34 -23.39 -30.15
CA VAL A 516 9.78 -23.51 -29.94
C VAL A 516 10.06 -24.52 -28.81
N ASN A 517 10.45 -25.75 -29.17
CA ASN A 517 10.95 -26.70 -28.19
C ASN A 517 12.44 -26.49 -27.87
N THR A 518 13.20 -26.01 -28.85
CA THR A 518 14.61 -25.66 -28.67
C THR A 518 14.95 -24.39 -29.43
N VAL A 519 15.83 -23.57 -28.86
CA VAL A 519 16.29 -22.34 -29.52
C VAL A 519 17.79 -22.41 -29.77
N SER A 520 18.21 -22.12 -31.01
CA SER A 520 19.60 -22.10 -31.45
C SER A 520 19.95 -20.75 -32.03
N GLY A 521 21.13 -20.25 -31.69
CA GLY A 521 21.56 -18.94 -32.13
C GLY A 521 22.10 -18.94 -33.56
N VAL A 522 21.86 -17.83 -34.27
CA VAL A 522 22.29 -17.64 -35.66
C VAL A 522 23.79 -17.31 -35.71
N ALA A 523 24.54 -18.06 -36.51
CA ALA A 523 25.97 -17.84 -36.69
C ALA A 523 26.24 -16.43 -37.26
N GLY A 524 27.17 -15.70 -36.63
CA GLY A 524 27.54 -14.34 -37.00
C GLY A 524 26.70 -13.22 -36.39
N ASN A 525 25.54 -13.53 -35.76
CA ASN A 525 24.77 -12.54 -35.01
C ASN A 525 25.41 -12.26 -33.64
N GLN A 526 25.53 -11.00 -33.20
CA GLN A 526 26.22 -10.68 -31.94
C GLN A 526 25.53 -11.28 -30.69
N VAL A 527 24.20 -11.33 -30.69
CA VAL A 527 23.41 -11.88 -29.59
C VAL A 527 23.39 -13.41 -29.65
N GLY A 528 23.08 -13.99 -30.81
CA GLY A 528 22.89 -15.44 -30.95
C GLY A 528 24.16 -16.27 -31.23
N ASN A 529 25.26 -15.69 -31.70
CA ASN A 529 26.36 -16.49 -32.24
C ASN A 529 26.97 -17.47 -31.21
N GLY A 530 26.90 -18.76 -31.55
CA GLY A 530 27.46 -19.85 -30.76
C GLY A 530 26.58 -20.35 -29.61
N LEU A 531 25.37 -19.79 -29.46
CA LEU A 531 24.45 -20.14 -28.38
C LEU A 531 23.50 -21.29 -28.78
N GLY A 532 23.15 -22.12 -27.79
CA GLY A 532 22.22 -23.24 -27.95
C GLY A 532 22.80 -24.47 -28.68
N PRO A 533 21.96 -25.48 -28.99
CA PRO A 533 20.51 -25.49 -28.78
C PRO A 533 20.15 -25.52 -27.29
N TYR A 534 19.41 -24.52 -26.82
CA TYR A 534 18.86 -24.50 -25.47
C TYR A 534 17.50 -25.20 -25.48
N GLN A 535 17.26 -26.02 -24.45
CA GLN A 535 15.95 -26.62 -24.23
C GLN A 535 15.02 -25.58 -23.63
N MET A 536 13.82 -25.48 -24.18
CA MET A 536 12.79 -24.60 -23.64
C MET A 536 11.97 -25.34 -22.56
N CYS A 537 11.51 -24.60 -21.55
CA CYS A 537 10.78 -25.10 -20.39
C CYS A 537 9.78 -24.05 -19.94
N TRP A 538 8.54 -24.24 -20.37
CA TRP A 538 7.47 -23.25 -20.28
C TRP A 538 6.66 -23.32 -18.95
N ASN A 539 7.20 -23.91 -17.86
CA ASN A 539 6.67 -23.79 -16.48
C ASN A 539 7.57 -24.41 -15.36
N SER A 540 7.42 -23.95 -14.10
CA SER A 540 8.15 -24.39 -12.88
C SER A 540 7.39 -25.45 -12.03
N PRO A 541 8.03 -26.45 -11.37
CA PRO A 541 9.34 -27.04 -11.60
C PRO A 541 9.30 -28.56 -11.91
N SER A 542 8.14 -29.20 -12.13
CA SER A 542 8.08 -30.68 -12.13
C SER A 542 7.67 -31.38 -13.44
N THR A 543 7.07 -30.71 -14.43
CA THR A 543 6.51 -31.43 -15.60
C THR A 543 6.88 -30.90 -17.00
N CYS A 544 7.43 -29.69 -17.16
CA CYS A 544 7.71 -29.11 -18.50
C CYS A 544 6.49 -29.17 -19.44
N THR A 545 5.29 -28.82 -18.97
CA THR A 545 4.05 -28.88 -19.76
C THR A 545 3.27 -27.57 -19.67
N PHE A 546 3.48 -26.67 -20.62
CA PHE A 546 2.57 -25.57 -20.94
C PHE A 546 2.48 -25.40 -22.47
N THR A 547 1.52 -24.58 -22.92
CA THR A 547 1.22 -24.35 -24.35
C THR A 547 2.09 -23.22 -24.87
N ASP A 548 2.84 -23.53 -25.91
CA ASP A 548 3.84 -22.68 -26.53
C ASP A 548 3.19 -21.92 -27.68
N TYR A 549 3.12 -20.59 -27.55
CA TYR A 549 2.50 -19.68 -28.53
C TYR A 549 3.54 -18.86 -29.29
N ALA A 550 4.81 -19.26 -29.25
CA ALA A 550 5.88 -18.51 -29.90
C ALA A 550 5.67 -18.35 -31.43
N ASP A 551 5.93 -17.14 -31.89
CA ASP A 551 5.76 -16.74 -33.28
C ASP A 551 7.03 -16.95 -34.10
N TRP A 552 6.86 -17.28 -35.38
CA TRP A 552 7.90 -17.13 -36.37
C TRP A 552 7.84 -15.73 -36.97
N VAL A 553 8.94 -15.00 -36.90
CA VAL A 553 9.10 -13.66 -37.49
C VAL A 553 10.02 -13.63 -38.72
N THR A 554 9.72 -12.75 -39.67
CA THR A 554 10.56 -12.47 -40.85
C THR A 554 11.12 -11.06 -40.76
N LYS A 555 12.44 -10.94 -40.76
CA LYS A 555 13.14 -9.66 -40.63
C LYS A 555 13.09 -8.82 -41.91
N ASP A 556 13.29 -7.50 -41.79
CA ASP A 556 13.57 -6.65 -42.95
C ASP A 556 15.05 -6.69 -43.41
N SER A 557 15.40 -5.91 -44.42
CA SER A 557 16.77 -5.88 -44.97
C SER A 557 17.80 -5.17 -44.09
N SER A 558 17.36 -4.44 -43.06
CA SER A 558 18.20 -3.61 -42.18
C SER A 558 18.50 -4.26 -40.82
N SER A 559 17.76 -5.29 -40.45
CA SER A 559 17.96 -6.06 -39.22
C SER A 559 18.61 -7.43 -39.49
N GLU A 560 18.90 -8.20 -38.44
CA GLU A 560 19.52 -9.53 -38.50
C GLU A 560 18.70 -10.54 -37.69
N TYR A 561 18.72 -11.82 -38.09
CA TYR A 561 18.12 -12.89 -37.28
C TYR A 561 19.05 -13.25 -36.13
N ALA A 562 18.49 -13.48 -34.94
CA ALA A 562 19.27 -13.80 -33.73
C ALA A 562 19.15 -15.28 -33.34
N PHE A 563 17.94 -15.84 -33.42
CA PHE A 563 17.66 -17.22 -33.03
C PHE A 563 16.69 -17.91 -33.98
N TYR A 564 16.76 -19.24 -34.03
CA TYR A 564 15.85 -20.12 -34.75
C TYR A 564 15.48 -21.36 -33.93
N ASN A 565 14.31 -21.93 -34.20
CA ASN A 565 13.80 -23.12 -33.53
C ASN A 565 14.27 -24.44 -34.20
N GLU A 566 13.87 -25.59 -33.66
CA GLU A 566 14.19 -26.93 -34.19
C GLU A 566 13.71 -27.17 -35.63
N SER A 567 12.74 -26.39 -36.11
CA SER A 567 12.19 -26.44 -37.46
C SER A 567 12.91 -25.49 -38.43
N ASN A 568 13.97 -24.80 -37.99
CA ASN A 568 14.68 -23.74 -38.73
C ASN A 568 13.80 -22.51 -39.04
N GLN A 569 12.84 -22.21 -38.17
CA GLN A 569 12.03 -20.99 -38.22
C GLN A 569 12.66 -19.96 -37.29
N TYR A 570 12.72 -18.69 -37.71
CA TYR A 570 13.39 -17.65 -36.95
C TYR A 570 12.44 -17.01 -35.93
N VAL A 571 12.92 -16.85 -34.70
CA VAL A 571 12.08 -16.44 -33.55
C VAL A 571 12.65 -15.22 -32.82
N ALA A 572 13.74 -14.65 -33.33
CA ALA A 572 14.29 -13.42 -32.79
C ALA A 572 15.00 -12.58 -33.84
N ILE A 573 14.94 -11.27 -33.66
CA ILE A 573 15.52 -10.25 -34.54
C ILE A 573 16.39 -9.30 -33.69
N THR A 574 17.52 -8.90 -34.23
CA THR A 574 18.33 -7.78 -33.71
C THR A 574 18.40 -6.67 -34.74
N TYR A 575 18.35 -5.42 -34.30
CA TYR A 575 18.60 -4.25 -35.14
C TYR A 575 19.56 -3.29 -34.46
N ALA A 576 20.50 -2.73 -35.23
CA ALA A 576 21.43 -1.71 -34.78
C ALA A 576 21.52 -0.58 -35.82
N GLY A 577 20.94 0.57 -35.51
CA GLY A 577 20.96 1.77 -36.33
C GLY A 577 20.91 3.03 -35.48
N GLY A 578 19.94 3.91 -35.73
CA GLY A 578 19.69 5.10 -34.88
C GLY A 578 19.26 4.77 -33.45
N TYR A 579 18.83 3.54 -33.21
CA TYR A 579 18.52 2.90 -31.93
C TYR A 579 18.90 1.42 -32.01
N LYS A 580 18.74 0.67 -30.92
CA LYS A 580 18.98 -0.78 -30.92
C LYS A 580 17.78 -1.54 -30.37
N VAL A 581 17.46 -2.66 -31.00
CA VAL A 581 16.39 -3.57 -30.55
C VAL A 581 16.91 -5.00 -30.56
N VAL A 582 16.58 -5.74 -29.50
CA VAL A 582 16.51 -7.20 -29.51
C VAL A 582 15.04 -7.56 -29.32
N PHE A 583 14.45 -8.27 -30.28
CA PHE A 583 13.07 -8.72 -30.20
C PHE A 583 13.04 -10.25 -30.16
N PHE A 584 12.50 -10.82 -29.09
CA PHE A 584 12.19 -12.23 -28.98
C PHE A 584 10.69 -12.43 -29.15
N ALA A 585 10.32 -13.20 -30.16
CA ALA A 585 8.95 -13.61 -30.42
C ALA A 585 8.60 -14.92 -29.69
N PHE A 586 9.33 -15.18 -28.60
CA PHE A 586 9.27 -16.36 -27.74
C PHE A 586 9.68 -15.90 -26.33
N MET A 587 9.38 -16.67 -25.30
CA MET A 587 9.71 -16.31 -23.91
C MET A 587 11.19 -16.56 -23.57
N PHE A 588 11.89 -15.55 -23.06
CA PHE A 588 13.25 -15.66 -22.53
C PHE A 588 13.30 -16.53 -21.27
N GLU A 589 12.31 -16.37 -20.39
CA GLU A 589 12.09 -17.12 -19.17
C GLU A 589 11.95 -18.63 -19.42
N ALA A 590 11.52 -19.02 -20.63
CA ALA A 590 11.41 -20.42 -21.02
C ALA A 590 12.78 -21.06 -21.34
N ILE A 591 13.87 -20.32 -21.49
CA ILE A 591 15.22 -20.91 -21.57
C ILE A 591 15.48 -21.63 -20.24
N ARG A 592 15.55 -22.97 -20.25
CA ARG A 592 15.43 -23.79 -19.03
C ARG A 592 16.50 -23.52 -17.97
N SER A 593 17.75 -23.31 -18.40
CA SER A 593 18.92 -23.25 -17.53
C SER A 593 19.22 -21.81 -17.12
N ALA A 594 19.37 -21.55 -15.81
CA ALA A 594 19.78 -20.24 -15.30
C ALA A 594 21.11 -19.74 -15.91
N PRO A 595 22.18 -20.56 -15.99
CA PRO A 595 23.41 -20.18 -16.70
C PRO A 595 23.21 -19.81 -18.18
N ASP A 596 22.28 -20.47 -18.87
CA ASP A 596 22.02 -20.17 -20.29
C ASP A 596 21.27 -18.84 -20.44
N ARG A 597 20.31 -18.55 -19.55
CA ARG A 597 19.65 -17.25 -19.46
C ARG A 597 20.63 -16.13 -19.15
N GLN A 598 21.55 -16.37 -18.21
CA GLN A 598 22.62 -15.43 -17.87
C GLN A 598 23.50 -15.13 -19.11
N GLU A 599 23.94 -16.15 -19.85
CA GLU A 599 24.75 -15.95 -21.07
C GLU A 599 23.97 -15.17 -22.14
N VAL A 600 22.70 -15.48 -22.35
CA VAL A 600 21.86 -14.74 -23.31
C VAL A 600 21.67 -13.29 -22.88
N MET A 601 21.40 -13.02 -21.61
CA MET A 601 21.25 -11.66 -21.08
C MET A 601 22.56 -10.87 -21.22
N GLU A 602 23.72 -11.47 -20.93
CA GLU A 602 25.04 -10.85 -21.11
C GLU A 602 25.23 -10.41 -22.58
N ARG A 603 24.90 -11.28 -23.55
CA ARG A 603 25.02 -10.96 -24.98
C ARG A 603 24.08 -9.85 -25.43
N ILE A 604 22.89 -9.76 -24.84
CA ILE A 604 21.92 -8.68 -25.10
C ILE A 604 22.49 -7.34 -24.60
N LEU A 605 23.00 -7.30 -23.37
CA LEU A 605 23.60 -6.10 -22.79
C LEU A 605 24.86 -5.66 -23.56
N ASP A 606 25.72 -6.60 -23.95
CA ASP A 606 26.90 -6.34 -24.79
C ASP A 606 26.52 -5.78 -26.17
N PHE A 607 25.42 -6.25 -26.75
CA PHE A 607 24.89 -5.72 -28.00
C PHE A 607 24.44 -4.27 -27.86
N PHE A 608 23.81 -3.91 -26.75
CA PHE A 608 23.44 -2.52 -26.46
C PHE A 608 24.65 -1.62 -26.20
N GLY A 609 25.72 -2.16 -25.58
CA GLY A 609 26.97 -1.46 -25.27
C GLY A 609 26.99 -0.90 -23.84
N SER A 610 28.16 -0.46 -23.35
CA SER A 610 28.28 0.06 -21.98
C SER A 610 27.28 1.20 -21.74
N ALA A 611 26.44 1.01 -20.72
CA ALA A 611 25.46 1.98 -20.24
C ALA A 611 26.02 3.41 -20.27
N GLY A 612 25.20 4.35 -20.77
CA GLY A 612 25.50 5.77 -20.71
C GLY A 612 25.67 6.27 -19.26
N PRO A 613 25.93 7.57 -19.06
CA PRO A 613 26.20 8.09 -17.73
C PRO A 613 25.06 7.77 -16.76
N THR A 614 25.41 7.30 -15.56
CA THR A 614 24.52 7.26 -14.40
C THR A 614 24.16 8.69 -14.01
N PHE A 615 22.87 9.00 -13.93
CA PHE A 615 22.38 10.30 -13.47
C PHE A 615 22.08 10.22 -11.98
N GLY A 616 22.56 11.19 -11.19
CA GLY A 616 22.35 11.23 -9.74
C GLY A 616 20.93 11.60 -9.33
N SER A 617 20.12 12.10 -10.27
CA SER A 617 18.72 12.46 -10.09
C SER A 617 18.01 12.69 -11.44
N LEU A 618 16.67 12.66 -11.46
CA LEU A 618 15.87 13.12 -12.60
C LEU A 618 16.15 14.60 -12.95
N ALA A 619 16.50 15.44 -11.98
CA ALA A 619 16.87 16.83 -12.21
C ALA A 619 18.18 16.99 -13.01
N ASP A 620 19.14 16.06 -12.84
CA ASP A 620 20.38 16.03 -13.61
C ASP A 620 20.13 15.67 -15.08
N LEU A 621 19.12 14.84 -15.36
CA LEU A 621 18.68 14.49 -16.71
C LEU A 621 18.09 15.70 -17.45
N PHE A 622 17.23 16.49 -16.77
CA PHE A 622 16.59 17.68 -17.36
C PHE A 622 17.54 18.88 -17.53
N SER A 623 18.58 18.98 -16.70
CA SER A 623 19.58 20.06 -16.79
C SER A 623 20.65 19.83 -17.87
N THR A 624 20.90 18.57 -18.23
CA THR A 624 21.92 18.18 -19.23
C THR A 624 21.36 18.00 -20.64
N ASN A 625 20.06 17.69 -20.78
CA ASN A 625 19.41 17.47 -22.07
C ASN A 625 18.38 18.56 -22.39
N SER A 626 18.68 19.39 -23.39
CA SER A 626 17.73 20.36 -23.94
C SER A 626 16.69 19.66 -24.81
N PHE A 627 15.57 19.22 -24.25
CA PHE A 627 14.49 18.65 -25.05
C PHE A 627 13.67 19.76 -25.73
N PHE A 628 13.71 19.80 -27.06
CA PHE A 628 12.73 20.54 -27.85
C PHE A 628 11.45 19.72 -27.93
N VAL A 629 10.41 20.11 -27.20
CA VAL A 629 9.06 19.61 -27.42
C VAL A 629 8.53 20.25 -28.72
N ALA A 630 8.58 19.52 -29.83
CA ALA A 630 7.84 19.87 -31.04
C ALA A 630 6.39 19.38 -30.91
N GLY A 631 5.42 20.25 -31.21
CA GLY A 631 3.96 20.03 -31.10
C GLY A 631 3.44 18.76 -31.79
N ASP A 632 2.24 18.25 -31.49
CA ASP A 632 0.95 18.92 -31.37
C ASP A 632 -0.04 18.07 -30.52
N GLN A 633 -0.90 18.77 -29.77
CA GLN A 633 -2.30 18.42 -29.44
C GLN A 633 -2.61 16.97 -28.97
N ALA A 634 -2.26 16.62 -27.73
CA ALA A 634 -3.01 15.61 -26.97
C ALA A 634 -2.98 15.96 -25.47
N TYR A 635 -4.16 16.33 -24.95
CA TYR A 635 -4.58 16.44 -23.55
C TYR A 635 -3.49 16.53 -22.48
N CYS A 636 -3.20 17.76 -22.06
CA CYS A 636 -2.61 18.04 -20.77
C CYS A 636 -3.75 18.31 -19.79
N THR A 637 -4.11 17.30 -19.00
CA THR A 637 -4.86 17.49 -17.75
C THR A 637 -4.13 16.74 -16.66
N ASP A 638 -3.55 17.52 -15.74
CA ASP A 638 -3.15 17.19 -14.38
C ASP A 638 -2.08 16.11 -14.18
N VAL A 639 -0.82 16.50 -14.44
CA VAL A 639 0.30 16.13 -13.57
C VAL A 639 1.12 17.42 -13.38
N LEU A 640 1.47 17.74 -12.13
CA LEU A 640 2.17 18.94 -11.65
C LEU A 640 1.27 20.08 -11.16
N GLY A 641 0.81 19.94 -9.91
CA GLY A 641 0.50 21.07 -9.06
C GLY A 641 1.70 22.05 -8.99
N SER A 642 1.46 23.27 -9.43
CA SER A 642 2.24 24.49 -9.14
C SER A 642 3.73 24.56 -9.54
N ALA A 643 4.00 24.78 -10.83
CA ALA A 643 5.13 25.62 -11.25
C ALA A 643 4.68 26.58 -12.36
N LYS A 644 4.46 27.86 -12.01
CA LYS A 644 4.19 28.94 -12.97
C LYS A 644 5.47 29.25 -13.75
N ILE A 645 5.63 28.67 -14.94
CA ILE A 645 6.63 29.13 -15.91
C ILE A 645 6.01 30.25 -16.75
N ALA A 646 6.42 31.48 -16.48
CA ALA A 646 6.05 32.65 -17.25
C ALA A 646 6.76 32.64 -18.62
N PHE A 647 5.98 32.59 -19.70
CA PHE A 647 6.50 32.82 -21.06
C PHE A 647 6.70 34.32 -21.30
N GLY A 648 7.96 34.73 -21.47
CA GLY A 648 8.33 35.98 -22.14
C GLY A 648 8.74 35.70 -23.58
N LEU A 649 7.86 35.99 -24.55
CA LEU A 649 8.18 35.98 -25.98
C LEU A 649 8.48 37.40 -26.49
N GLY A 650 9.56 37.51 -27.28
CA GLY A 650 9.81 38.55 -28.30
C GLY A 650 10.69 39.72 -27.84
N GLN A 651 11.68 40.22 -28.60
CA GLN A 651 11.86 40.20 -30.06
C GLN A 651 13.34 40.29 -30.48
N GLU A 652 13.55 39.87 -31.73
CA GLU A 652 14.73 39.97 -32.58
C GLU A 652 15.40 41.36 -32.66
N ASN A 653 16.73 41.35 -32.73
CA ASN A 653 17.54 41.92 -33.82
C ASN A 653 18.94 41.29 -33.82
#